data_AF-A0AA36MVH0-F1
#
_entry.id   AF-A0AA36MVH0-F1
#
_cell.length_a   1.000
_cell.length_b   1.000
_cell.length_c   1.000
_cell.angle_alpha   90.00
_cell.angle_beta   90.00
_cell.angle_gamma   90.00
#
_symmetry.space_group_name_H-M   'P 1'
#
loop_
_entity.id
_entity.type
_entity.pdbx_description
1 polymer ?
#
loop_
_entity_poly.entity_id
_entity_poly.type
_entity_poly.pdbx_seq_one_letter_code
_entity_poly.pdbx_strand_id
1 'polypeptide(L)'
;MPALQRWLVLAGLVFWASSEPVDCEVGSQTCAVLRDAGPGEAAELLQTESRRVVRIDSQGSSRMEEENPKGLAVSDPVKAKPAASKVGINLSVKWMKNPLQVSEAIAAIPRIQEYLGLAKPIERVKTYDLAPSNRAIVEELVRQSSRPDQGGYSVKELVVGIGNKELAFVDMDWLRGVADDFRGSLHIAVGNEPDRSGVFQDRVVDVIKAIKAEIPEAQVTVPFAYSIMHRSHPVEKSKLEKEFIDRYKDVLPLLDYFTINIYPFLSSGTRGVAMDNLTGPEMNFLNDQISALRIALDRDFPHNNLPLAVGETGWPSCGAASSTPYSYATLPFSERFVKNVALWMESSLSDGRIISGQLFTAFDEETKGTRPSERYYGILTSKGEVKTAYSCVSNATEPSQAWLEELYPDCESDLDWMVKNFDNPYLQEKFVNREMDGSLCSFQQYLYDRWASCPPTARIPGDFVPVESHMVYAKKMAQTKCWSQRLADKYSDRGAVSKPNVSHLTAPHNKQAPSDRWDASSSEVSPLPDRFVGEDPTPPGPSTPRTLQVFWINLEQSKDRRTAMEKMFSSLRQTLPASLTLQVVRVPAVTAEEVKAMQQKGALAVEAKLIDACTDACPQHHARSELLYTEMACSLSHLRAIEQALAGNSGLALMMEDDIEIYPEFGADLERLLAQAPEGWSALQMSTVSTKAILQLASSGVFFQPRERHFYGTGSYLINRYGMAHLRNLYATRHFQAKPGTPGADSLQAEGIIYGSLPEGSVHISTHFFFNVGDFPTTVHLMSNSSEWYTVSSVAWQRNFVHRHRGRLVPAAPATSSPERLAKSSFLAMTTLVCRNNTGFDGESRSIAASIRAMAPYNFSWAVYVIVADASEDGKCPGLESFRELRQMNVRMLYRVSRGRFSKWVYYTEDVEQFANYDFLMVFDADMGLSSFPWADYFRRYEDYTSKWGIAPVTGSVRNRSPFYPLKAEWWTRCNRTRIRFVETDLIEQWFAMLTGSFATWLLG
;
A
#
# COMPACT_ATOMS: atom_id res chain seq x y z
N MET A 1 69.95 53.51 -4.16
CA MET A 1 70.19 53.86 -5.58
C MET A 1 70.38 52.57 -6.37
N PRO A 2 70.07 52.53 -7.68
CA PRO A 2 68.77 52.78 -8.33
C PRO A 2 68.34 51.45 -9.04
N ALA A 3 67.47 51.32 -10.05
CA ALA A 3 66.71 52.20 -10.95
C ALA A 3 65.39 51.46 -11.33
N LEU A 4 64.20 52.09 -11.43
CA LEU A 4 63.60 52.71 -12.64
C LEU A 4 63.57 51.75 -13.86
N GLN A 5 62.56 51.60 -14.73
CA GLN A 5 61.24 52.19 -15.09
C GLN A 5 60.82 51.44 -16.41
N ARG A 6 59.67 51.57 -17.10
CA ARG A 6 58.42 52.37 -17.08
C ARG A 6 57.33 51.54 -17.81
N TRP A 7 56.04 51.60 -17.44
CA TRP A 7 54.91 52.28 -18.16
C TRP A 7 54.75 51.89 -19.65
N LEU A 8 53.57 51.78 -20.28
CA LEU A 8 52.19 52.28 -20.08
C LEU A 8 51.19 51.10 -20.34
N VAL A 9 49.85 51.19 -20.42
CA VAL A 9 48.65 51.88 -19.79
C VAL A 9 47.42 51.27 -20.55
N LEU A 10 46.10 51.34 -20.29
CA LEU A 10 45.06 52.03 -19.48
C LEU A 10 43.92 50.96 -19.29
N ALA A 11 42.82 51.08 -18.53
CA ALA A 11 42.24 52.03 -17.56
C ALA A 11 41.24 51.25 -16.65
N GLY A 12 40.60 51.88 -15.66
CA GLY A 12 39.51 51.24 -14.90
C GLY A 12 38.75 52.16 -13.92
N LEU A 13 37.41 52.01 -13.93
CA LEU A 13 36.36 52.34 -12.94
C LEU A 13 36.48 53.50 -11.92
N VAL A 14 35.38 54.26 -11.86
CA VAL A 14 35.03 55.44 -11.04
C VAL A 14 33.48 55.44 -11.01
N PHE A 15 32.73 55.59 -9.90
CA PHE A 15 33.05 55.87 -8.48
C PHE A 15 31.83 55.51 -7.57
N TRP A 16 31.94 55.90 -6.30
CA TRP A 16 30.89 56.11 -5.26
C TRP A 16 30.45 54.91 -4.42
N ALA A 17 30.33 55.21 -3.13
CA ALA A 17 29.95 54.33 -2.03
C ALA A 17 29.25 55.18 -0.95
N SER A 18 28.46 54.53 -0.09
CA SER A 18 27.85 55.16 1.08
C SER A 18 27.92 54.21 2.28
N SER A 19 28.52 54.67 3.38
CA SER A 19 28.65 53.92 4.63
C SER A 19 28.34 54.83 5.80
N GLU A 20 27.29 54.51 6.54
CA GLU A 20 26.99 55.16 7.83
C GLU A 20 27.75 54.44 8.96
N PRO A 21 28.29 55.17 9.95
CA PRO A 21 28.97 54.57 11.10
C PRO A 21 27.97 54.08 12.15
N VAL A 22 28.40 53.10 12.97
CA VAL A 22 27.72 52.76 14.22
C VAL A 22 28.41 53.52 15.35
N ASP A 23 27.62 54.26 16.15
CA ASP A 23 28.14 54.94 17.34
C ASP A 23 28.59 53.95 18.41
N CYS A 24 29.74 54.21 19.02
CA CYS A 24 30.21 53.52 20.21
C CYS A 24 30.00 54.43 21.43
N GLU A 25 29.20 53.99 22.40
CA GLU A 25 29.02 54.75 23.65
C GLU A 25 30.33 54.85 24.46
N VAL A 26 30.52 56.01 25.08
CA VAL A 26 31.73 56.36 25.84
C VAL A 26 31.66 55.70 27.23
N GLY A 27 32.47 54.66 27.47
CA GLY A 27 32.55 54.07 28.82
C GLY A 27 33.56 52.94 29.04
N SER A 28 33.84 52.06 28.06
CA SER A 28 34.73 50.92 28.28
C SER A 28 36.21 51.25 28.05
N GLN A 29 37.09 50.83 28.97
CA GLN A 29 38.55 50.98 28.84
C GLN A 29 39.19 50.04 27.79
N THR A 30 38.40 49.13 27.19
CA THR A 30 38.86 48.00 26.38
C THR A 30 39.41 48.38 25.00
N CYS A 31 39.11 49.57 24.48
CA CYS A 31 39.52 49.98 23.13
C CYS A 31 40.99 50.44 23.01
N ALA A 32 41.76 50.45 24.11
CA ALA A 32 43.12 51.00 24.13
C ALA A 32 44.23 50.01 23.73
N VAL A 33 43.99 48.69 23.75
CA VAL A 33 45.07 47.68 23.69
C VAL A 33 45.33 47.15 22.26
N LEU A 34 44.32 47.15 21.38
CA LEU A 34 44.39 46.50 20.06
C LEU A 34 44.92 47.39 18.92
N ARG A 35 45.63 48.49 19.22
CA ARG A 35 46.17 49.41 18.19
C ARG A 35 47.65 49.25 17.87
N ASP A 36 48.44 48.71 18.81
CA ASP A 36 49.91 48.68 18.73
C ASP A 36 50.52 47.26 18.79
N ALA A 37 49.70 46.20 18.97
CA ALA A 37 50.17 44.82 19.10
C ALA A 37 50.67 44.23 17.77
N GLY A 38 51.80 43.51 17.81
CA GLY A 38 52.41 42.91 16.62
C GLY A 38 51.72 41.62 16.16
N PRO A 39 51.90 41.19 14.89
CA PRO A 39 51.28 39.95 14.37
C PRO A 39 51.64 38.65 15.12
N GLY A 40 52.69 38.65 15.94
CA GLY A 40 53.04 37.52 16.82
C GLY A 40 52.22 37.49 18.11
N GLU A 41 52.06 38.63 18.79
CA GLU A 41 51.34 38.72 20.08
C GLU A 41 49.84 38.39 19.92
N ALA A 42 49.27 38.76 18.77
CA ALA A 42 47.90 38.40 18.40
C ALA A 42 47.66 36.88 18.30
N ALA A 43 48.71 36.08 18.04
CA ALA A 43 48.60 34.62 17.96
C ALA A 43 48.70 33.94 19.35
N GLU A 44 49.42 34.55 20.30
CA GLU A 44 49.56 34.03 21.67
C GLU A 44 48.32 34.34 22.53
N LEU A 45 47.73 35.54 22.34
CA LEU A 45 46.46 35.94 22.98
C LEU A 45 45.26 35.07 22.60
N LEU A 46 45.33 34.30 21.50
CA LEU A 46 44.27 33.41 21.04
C LEU A 46 44.34 31.98 21.63
N GLN A 47 45.34 31.65 22.46
CA GLN A 47 45.51 30.28 23.00
C GLN A 47 44.98 30.07 24.44
N THR A 48 44.28 31.04 25.03
CA THR A 48 43.72 30.94 26.39
C THR A 48 42.18 30.97 26.41
N GLU A 49 41.54 29.91 25.92
CA GLU A 49 40.07 29.76 26.01
C GLU A 49 39.58 29.63 27.47
N SER A 50 39.10 30.75 28.02
CA SER A 50 38.00 30.72 29.00
C SER A 50 36.68 30.83 28.25
N ARG A 51 35.86 29.77 28.25
CA ARG A 51 34.60 29.78 27.50
C ARG A 51 33.59 30.72 28.15
N ARG A 52 33.31 31.83 27.47
CA ARG A 52 32.16 32.70 27.74
C ARG A 52 30.97 32.16 26.95
N VAL A 53 29.93 31.74 27.65
CA VAL A 53 28.69 31.27 27.02
C VAL A 53 27.68 32.40 27.05
N VAL A 54 27.18 32.79 25.87
CA VAL A 54 26.02 33.68 25.77
C VAL A 54 24.77 32.83 25.98
N ARG A 55 24.15 32.96 27.16
CA ARG A 55 22.82 32.40 27.38
C ARG A 55 21.78 33.45 27.00
N ILE A 56 20.78 33.03 26.23
CA ILE A 56 19.61 33.83 25.89
C ILE A 56 18.45 33.23 26.69
N ASP A 57 17.78 34.05 27.50
CA ASP A 57 16.65 33.60 28.30
C ASP A 57 15.36 33.45 27.49
N SER A 58 14.30 32.95 28.12
CA SER A 58 12.99 32.78 27.50
C SER A 58 12.26 34.09 27.16
N GLN A 59 12.84 35.26 27.45
CA GLN A 59 12.36 36.58 27.01
C GLN A 59 13.29 37.23 25.98
N GLY A 60 14.34 36.53 25.53
CA GLY A 60 15.26 37.00 24.51
C GLY A 60 16.40 37.89 25.03
N SER A 61 16.57 38.01 26.36
CA SER A 61 17.69 38.77 26.93
C SER A 61 18.96 37.94 26.88
N SER A 62 20.03 38.49 26.29
CA SER A 62 21.33 37.83 26.19
C SER A 62 22.25 38.24 27.35
N ARG A 63 22.75 37.25 28.08
CA ARG A 63 23.75 37.44 29.14
C ARG A 63 25.00 36.63 28.83
N MET A 64 26.15 37.30 28.81
CA MET A 64 27.44 36.60 28.89
C MET A 64 27.65 36.11 30.33
N GLU A 65 27.81 34.80 30.49
CA GLU A 65 28.28 34.21 31.73
C GLU A 65 29.65 33.55 31.46
N GLU A 66 30.59 33.75 32.39
CA GLU A 66 31.97 33.30 32.28
C GLU A 66 32.14 32.05 33.15
N GLU A 67 32.22 30.86 32.52
CA GLU A 67 32.28 29.61 33.26
C GLU A 67 33.64 29.44 33.93
N ASN A 68 33.66 29.49 35.27
CA ASN A 68 34.86 29.34 36.09
C ASN A 68 35.07 27.85 36.44
N PRO A 69 36.07 27.15 35.88
CA PRO A 69 36.15 25.68 35.90
C PRO A 69 36.75 25.13 37.22
N LYS A 70 36.14 25.48 38.36
CA LYS A 70 36.55 25.05 39.70
C LYS A 70 35.32 24.67 40.55
N GLY A 71 34.82 23.45 40.36
CA GLY A 71 33.66 22.95 41.13
C GLY A 71 33.26 21.49 40.92
N LEU A 72 33.64 20.86 39.80
CA LEU A 72 33.34 19.45 39.52
C LEU A 72 34.63 18.62 39.47
N ALA A 73 34.64 17.51 40.21
CA ALA A 73 35.72 16.54 40.17
C ALA A 73 35.67 15.75 38.85
N VAL A 74 36.49 16.15 37.90
CA VAL A 74 36.69 15.40 36.64
C VAL A 74 37.35 14.08 37.00
N SER A 75 36.63 12.98 36.81
CA SER A 75 37.21 11.63 36.80
C SER A 75 38.26 11.52 35.69
N ASP A 76 39.36 10.80 35.96
CA ASP A 76 40.51 10.75 35.06
C ASP A 76 40.07 10.52 33.59
N PRO A 77 40.56 11.34 32.63
CA PRO A 77 40.15 11.22 31.24
C PRO A 77 40.59 9.86 30.70
N VAL A 78 39.64 8.93 30.63
CA VAL A 78 39.81 7.59 30.05
C VAL A 78 40.44 7.78 28.68
N LYS A 79 41.67 7.27 28.50
CA LYS A 79 42.41 7.38 27.25
C LYS A 79 41.58 6.76 26.12
N ALA A 80 40.89 7.62 25.37
CA ALA A 80 40.02 7.19 24.31
C ALA A 80 40.82 6.34 23.32
N LYS A 81 40.33 5.12 23.02
CA LYS A 81 40.86 4.33 21.91
C LYS A 81 40.77 5.20 20.65
N PRO A 82 41.79 5.22 19.77
CA PRO A 82 41.70 5.91 18.50
C PRO A 82 40.46 5.41 17.76
N ALA A 83 39.54 6.32 17.44
CA ALA A 83 38.23 5.96 16.96
C ALA A 83 38.31 5.19 15.64
N ALA A 84 37.45 4.17 15.50
CA ALA A 84 37.16 3.52 14.23
C ALA A 84 36.75 4.54 13.18
N SER A 85 36.78 4.16 11.90
CA SER A 85 36.14 5.01 10.89
C SER A 85 34.64 4.99 11.10
N LYS A 86 34.08 6.12 11.53
CA LYS A 86 32.65 6.33 11.71
C LYS A 86 31.94 6.72 10.39
N VAL A 87 32.68 6.71 9.26
CA VAL A 87 32.11 6.75 7.90
C VAL A 87 31.61 5.35 7.56
N GLY A 88 30.34 5.24 7.20
CA GLY A 88 29.71 3.99 6.83
C GLY A 88 29.05 4.00 5.46
N ILE A 89 28.63 2.80 5.02
CA ILE A 89 27.97 2.56 3.74
C ILE A 89 26.65 1.80 3.95
N ASN A 90 25.58 2.22 3.27
CA ASN A 90 24.37 1.42 3.12
C ASN A 90 24.61 0.30 2.07
N LEU A 91 24.54 -0.95 2.51
CA LEU A 91 24.80 -2.16 1.74
C LEU A 91 23.50 -2.93 1.45
N SER A 92 22.41 -2.21 1.13
CA SER A 92 21.18 -2.79 0.60
C SER A 92 21.41 -3.43 -0.76
N VAL A 93 20.90 -4.65 -0.96
CA VAL A 93 20.74 -5.29 -2.28
C VAL A 93 19.27 -5.57 -2.63
N LYS A 94 18.33 -5.10 -1.78
CA LYS A 94 16.89 -5.42 -1.82
C LYS A 94 16.21 -5.01 -3.12
N TRP A 95 16.60 -3.87 -3.68
CA TRP A 95 15.95 -3.25 -4.84
C TRP A 95 16.74 -3.42 -6.15
N MET A 96 17.78 -4.25 -6.15
CA MET A 96 18.53 -4.61 -7.35
C MET A 96 17.71 -5.60 -8.20
N LYS A 97 17.68 -5.42 -9.52
CA LYS A 97 16.97 -6.33 -10.45
C LYS A 97 17.55 -7.74 -10.43
N ASN A 98 18.87 -7.84 -10.25
CA ASN A 98 19.58 -9.07 -9.96
C ASN A 98 20.49 -8.79 -8.75
N PRO A 99 20.07 -9.14 -7.51
CA PRO A 99 20.91 -8.94 -6.33
C PRO A 99 22.25 -9.69 -6.45
N LEU A 100 23.34 -9.02 -6.06
CA LEU A 100 24.67 -9.64 -5.96
C LEU A 100 24.67 -10.77 -4.92
N GLN A 101 25.59 -11.73 -5.08
CA GLN A 101 25.85 -12.69 -4.01
C GLN A 101 26.40 -11.96 -2.78
N VAL A 102 26.08 -12.48 -1.59
CA VAL A 102 26.45 -11.85 -0.31
C VAL A 102 27.96 -11.57 -0.21
N SER A 103 28.79 -12.50 -0.69
CA SER A 103 30.25 -12.32 -0.76
C SER A 103 30.70 -11.23 -1.72
N GLU A 104 30.02 -11.05 -2.86
CA GLU A 104 30.32 -10.00 -3.85
C GLU A 104 29.93 -8.62 -3.32
N ALA A 105 28.80 -8.54 -2.62
CA ALA A 105 28.34 -7.34 -1.95
C ALA A 105 29.32 -6.89 -0.86
N ILE A 106 29.75 -7.78 0.03
CA ILE A 106 30.74 -7.47 1.08
C ILE A 106 32.11 -7.13 0.46
N ALA A 107 32.53 -7.83 -0.60
CA ALA A 107 33.74 -7.51 -1.36
C ALA A 107 33.66 -6.17 -2.14
N ALA A 108 32.52 -5.46 -2.13
CA ALA A 108 32.43 -4.10 -2.64
C ALA A 108 33.00 -3.05 -1.68
N ILE A 109 33.00 -3.28 -0.36
CA ILE A 109 33.35 -2.26 0.63
C ILE A 109 34.78 -1.73 0.47
N PRO A 110 35.83 -2.57 0.26
CA PRO A 110 37.18 -2.06 0.00
C PRO A 110 37.29 -1.26 -1.31
N ARG A 111 36.51 -1.64 -2.33
CA ARG A 111 36.50 -0.98 -3.64
C ARG A 111 35.82 0.39 -3.58
N ILE A 112 34.79 0.52 -2.74
CA ILE A 112 34.16 1.81 -2.40
C ILE A 112 35.15 2.69 -1.62
N GLN A 113 35.85 2.15 -0.63
CA GLN A 113 36.88 2.88 0.14
C GLN A 113 37.99 3.44 -0.77
N GLU A 114 38.54 2.61 -1.66
CA GLU A 114 39.55 2.99 -2.64
C GLU A 114 39.04 4.08 -3.59
N TYR A 115 37.85 3.88 -4.17
CA TYR A 115 37.24 4.86 -5.09
C TYR A 115 36.97 6.23 -4.43
N LEU A 116 36.61 6.24 -3.14
CA LEU A 116 36.41 7.46 -2.36
C LEU A 116 37.72 8.12 -1.91
N GLY A 117 38.85 7.42 -1.97
CA GLY A 117 40.15 7.90 -1.49
C GLY A 117 40.28 7.92 0.04
N LEU A 118 39.49 7.11 0.76
CA LEU A 118 39.46 7.10 2.22
C LEU A 118 40.70 6.42 2.82
N ALA A 119 41.43 7.17 3.66
CA ALA A 119 42.64 6.71 4.32
C ALA A 119 42.38 5.64 5.40
N LYS A 120 41.16 5.61 5.97
CA LYS A 120 40.71 4.58 6.92
C LYS A 120 39.74 3.60 6.24
N PRO A 121 39.69 2.32 6.68
CA PRO A 121 38.66 1.38 6.24
C PRO A 121 37.24 1.87 6.57
N ILE A 122 36.24 1.44 5.81
CA ILE A 122 34.81 1.72 6.08
C ILE A 122 34.31 0.69 7.11
N GLU A 123 34.65 0.93 8.38
CA GLU A 123 34.45 -0.04 9.47
C GLU A 123 32.99 -0.09 9.98
N ARG A 124 32.12 0.77 9.45
CA ARG A 124 30.69 0.87 9.77
C ARG A 124 29.83 0.45 8.57
N VAL A 125 28.95 -0.54 8.72
CA VAL A 125 28.06 -1.00 7.63
C VAL A 125 26.59 -0.93 8.06
N LYS A 126 25.73 -0.46 7.15
CA LYS A 126 24.28 -0.35 7.35
C LYS A 126 23.55 -1.29 6.39
N THR A 127 22.51 -1.97 6.86
CA THR A 127 21.55 -2.70 6.02
C THR A 127 20.15 -2.25 6.37
N TYR A 128 19.28 -1.99 5.38
CA TYR A 128 17.89 -1.57 5.61
C TYR A 128 16.87 -2.55 5.08
N ASP A 129 15.79 -2.71 5.83
CA ASP A 129 14.67 -3.63 5.59
C ASP A 129 15.15 -5.10 5.60
N LEU A 130 14.59 -5.90 6.51
CA LEU A 130 14.99 -7.29 6.76
C LEU A 130 14.45 -8.27 5.70
N ALA A 131 14.51 -7.87 4.43
CA ALA A 131 14.35 -8.75 3.29
C ALA A 131 15.42 -9.87 3.35
N PRO A 132 15.11 -11.10 2.90
CA PRO A 132 16.01 -12.26 3.08
C PRO A 132 17.45 -12.07 2.57
N SER A 133 17.64 -11.30 1.50
CA SER A 133 18.97 -10.98 0.97
C SER A 133 19.79 -10.06 1.90
N ASN A 134 19.17 -9.02 2.46
CA ASN A 134 19.82 -8.11 3.41
C ASN A 134 20.06 -8.80 4.76
N ARG A 135 19.18 -9.72 5.18
CA ARG A 135 19.40 -10.59 6.35
C ARG A 135 20.60 -11.51 6.17
N ALA A 136 20.76 -12.13 5.00
CA ALA A 136 21.94 -12.95 4.70
C ALA A 136 23.25 -12.14 4.68
N ILE A 137 23.20 -10.85 4.28
CA ILE A 137 24.35 -9.93 4.41
C ILE A 137 24.71 -9.68 5.88
N VAL A 138 23.72 -9.43 6.75
CA VAL A 138 23.96 -9.31 8.20
C VAL A 138 24.60 -10.58 8.75
N GLU A 139 24.02 -11.74 8.47
CA GLU A 139 24.49 -13.04 9.00
C GLU A 139 25.93 -13.35 8.55
N GLU A 140 26.32 -13.05 7.31
CA GLU A 140 27.69 -13.21 6.83
C GLU A 140 28.67 -12.18 7.43
N LEU A 141 28.26 -10.93 7.63
CA LEU A 141 29.09 -9.91 8.30
C LEU A 141 29.36 -10.27 9.77
N VAL A 142 28.35 -10.79 10.46
CA VAL A 142 28.47 -11.34 11.82
C VAL A 142 29.43 -12.54 11.81
N ARG A 143 29.26 -13.47 10.86
CA ARG A 143 30.16 -14.63 10.69
C ARG A 143 31.61 -14.23 10.43
N GLN A 144 31.88 -13.18 9.65
CA GLN A 144 33.24 -12.66 9.43
C GLN A 144 33.81 -11.97 10.69
N SER A 145 33.01 -11.16 11.39
CA SER A 145 33.40 -10.53 12.66
C SER A 145 33.80 -11.55 13.74
N SER A 146 33.12 -12.70 13.81
CA SER A 146 33.48 -13.80 14.72
C SER A 146 34.82 -14.50 14.40
N ARG A 147 35.38 -14.32 13.19
CA ARG A 147 36.55 -15.05 12.65
C ARG A 147 37.60 -14.12 11.99
N PRO A 148 38.20 -13.18 12.74
CA PRO A 148 39.17 -12.21 12.17
C PRO A 148 40.37 -12.88 11.48
N ASP A 149 40.81 -14.03 11.97
CA ASP A 149 41.99 -14.77 11.45
C ASP A 149 41.81 -15.31 10.02
N GLN A 150 40.58 -15.30 9.48
CA GLN A 150 40.28 -15.80 8.13
C GLN A 150 40.44 -14.74 7.02
N GLY A 151 40.93 -13.54 7.33
CA GLY A 151 41.19 -12.49 6.33
C GLY A 151 39.93 -11.86 5.72
N GLY A 152 38.79 -11.99 6.39
CA GLY A 152 37.53 -11.35 6.01
C GLY A 152 37.51 -9.84 6.28
N TYR A 153 36.44 -9.15 5.87
CA TYR A 153 36.31 -7.71 6.08
C TYR A 153 35.85 -7.41 7.52
N SER A 154 36.71 -6.79 8.30
CA SER A 154 36.49 -6.52 9.73
C SER A 154 35.56 -5.31 9.98
N VAL A 155 34.25 -5.50 9.80
CA VAL A 155 33.24 -4.53 10.26
C VAL A 155 33.26 -4.44 11.79
N LYS A 156 33.46 -3.23 12.32
CA LYS A 156 33.47 -2.94 13.76
C LYS A 156 32.14 -2.37 14.26
N GLU A 157 31.33 -1.81 13.39
CA GLU A 157 30.05 -1.19 13.72
C GLU A 157 28.98 -1.63 12.72
N LEU A 158 27.90 -2.25 13.19
CA LEU A 158 26.84 -2.79 12.35
C LEU A 158 25.52 -2.07 12.65
N VAL A 159 24.86 -1.55 11.61
CA VAL A 159 23.55 -0.88 11.73
C VAL A 159 22.49 -1.72 11.04
N VAL A 160 21.61 -2.33 11.85
CA VAL A 160 20.51 -3.18 11.40
C VAL A 160 19.22 -2.35 11.36
N GLY A 161 18.70 -2.10 10.15
CA GLY A 161 17.49 -1.32 9.92
C GLY A 161 16.22 -2.16 9.89
N ILE A 162 15.40 -2.05 10.94
CA ILE A 162 14.05 -2.62 10.98
C ILE A 162 13.15 -1.75 10.11
N GLY A 163 12.63 -2.30 9.01
CA GLY A 163 11.76 -1.57 8.10
C GLY A 163 10.39 -1.23 8.71
N ASN A 164 9.72 -0.22 8.15
CA ASN A 164 8.42 0.29 8.65
C ASN A 164 7.30 -0.78 8.65
N LYS A 165 7.41 -1.85 7.86
CA LYS A 165 6.41 -2.92 7.80
C LYS A 165 6.70 -3.99 8.85
N GLU A 166 7.98 -4.21 9.10
CA GLU A 166 8.59 -5.19 9.98
C GLU A 166 8.42 -4.84 11.48
N LEU A 167 8.17 -3.57 11.82
CA LEU A 167 7.80 -3.11 13.17
C LEU A 167 6.63 -3.87 13.81
N ALA A 168 5.77 -4.50 12.99
CA ALA A 168 4.63 -5.28 13.44
C ALA A 168 4.96 -6.75 13.79
N PHE A 169 6.18 -7.23 13.50
CA PHE A 169 6.61 -8.62 13.64
C PHE A 169 8.15 -8.73 13.74
N VAL A 170 8.76 -7.94 14.63
CA VAL A 170 10.21 -7.93 14.82
C VAL A 170 10.72 -9.29 15.33
N ASP A 171 11.65 -9.90 14.59
CA ASP A 171 12.31 -11.17 14.93
C ASP A 171 13.37 -10.92 16.02
N MET A 172 12.91 -10.84 17.28
CA MET A 172 13.75 -10.53 18.43
C MET A 172 14.79 -11.62 18.73
N ASP A 173 14.46 -12.90 18.49
CA ASP A 173 15.40 -14.01 18.69
C ASP A 173 16.56 -13.93 17.68
N TRP A 174 16.28 -13.55 16.43
CA TRP A 174 17.34 -13.28 15.45
C TRP A 174 18.16 -12.03 15.79
N LEU A 175 17.53 -10.93 16.22
CA LEU A 175 18.26 -9.73 16.62
C LEU A 175 19.19 -10.01 17.83
N ARG A 176 18.74 -10.83 18.78
CA ARG A 176 19.56 -11.35 19.88
C ARG A 176 20.73 -12.18 19.37
N GLY A 177 20.50 -13.15 18.47
CA GLY A 177 21.58 -13.93 17.87
C GLY A 177 22.62 -13.06 17.11
N VAL A 178 22.16 -11.99 16.44
CA VAL A 178 23.05 -11.00 15.81
C VAL A 178 23.86 -10.22 16.86
N ALA A 179 23.30 -9.92 18.03
CA ALA A 179 24.03 -9.27 19.13
C ALA A 179 25.04 -10.20 19.81
N ASP A 180 24.64 -11.44 20.12
CA ASP A 180 25.46 -12.45 20.78
C ASP A 180 26.72 -12.81 19.96
N ASP A 181 26.59 -12.96 18.64
CA ASP A 181 27.70 -13.34 17.75
C ASP A 181 28.55 -12.14 17.24
N PHE A 182 28.01 -10.91 17.24
CA PHE A 182 28.73 -9.75 16.66
C PHE A 182 29.71 -9.10 17.64
N ARG A 183 31.01 -9.22 17.37
CA ARG A 183 32.09 -8.69 18.24
C ARG A 183 32.33 -7.18 18.14
N GLY A 184 31.41 -6.43 17.53
CA GLY A 184 31.50 -4.98 17.33
C GLY A 184 30.38 -4.21 18.02
N SER A 185 30.24 -2.93 17.71
CA SER A 185 29.11 -2.11 18.17
C SER A 185 27.88 -2.40 17.32
N LEU A 186 26.86 -3.03 17.90
CA LEU A 186 25.55 -3.19 17.26
C LEU A 186 24.70 -1.92 17.45
N HIS A 187 24.11 -1.46 16.36
CA HIS A 187 23.13 -0.38 16.34
C HIS A 187 21.86 -0.88 15.67
N ILE A 188 20.69 -0.58 16.24
CA ILE A 188 19.39 -0.97 15.68
C ILE A 188 18.60 0.29 15.35
N ALA A 189 18.23 0.43 14.08
CA ALA A 189 17.50 1.57 13.56
C ALA A 189 16.02 1.19 13.33
N VAL A 190 15.13 1.78 14.12
CA VAL A 190 13.73 1.36 14.25
C VAL A 190 12.83 2.17 13.31
N GLY A 191 12.34 1.54 12.25
CA GLY A 191 11.66 2.23 11.14
C GLY A 191 12.66 2.96 10.22
N ASN A 192 12.16 3.58 9.15
CA ASN A 192 12.94 4.49 8.30
C ASN A 192 12.03 5.60 7.77
N GLU A 193 12.31 6.84 8.11
CA GLU A 193 11.41 7.98 7.87
C GLU A 193 9.96 7.66 8.31
N PRO A 194 9.73 7.13 9.53
CA PRO A 194 8.41 6.68 9.94
C PRO A 194 7.38 7.82 9.91
N ASP A 195 7.84 9.07 10.08
CA ASP A 195 7.10 10.33 9.92
C ASP A 195 6.37 10.46 8.57
N ARG A 196 6.90 9.87 7.49
CA ARG A 196 6.31 9.88 6.14
C ARG A 196 5.46 8.64 5.82
N SER A 197 5.55 7.60 6.65
CA SER A 197 5.13 6.24 6.26
C SER A 197 3.70 5.86 6.69
N GLY A 198 3.05 6.68 7.52
CA GLY A 198 1.78 6.32 8.18
C GLY A 198 1.92 5.32 9.33
N VAL A 199 3.15 4.96 9.73
CA VAL A 199 3.41 4.18 10.95
C VAL A 199 2.97 4.98 12.18
N PHE A 200 2.25 4.30 13.08
CA PHE A 200 1.85 4.86 14.36
C PHE A 200 3.03 4.91 15.35
N GLN A 201 3.11 5.99 16.13
CA GLN A 201 4.16 6.27 17.12
C GLN A 201 4.32 5.15 18.16
N ASP A 202 3.19 4.59 18.63
CA ASP A 202 3.12 3.52 19.63
C ASP A 202 4.01 2.33 19.25
N ARG A 203 3.98 1.90 17.98
CA ARG A 203 4.80 0.79 17.48
C ARG A 203 6.29 1.08 17.47
N VAL A 204 6.69 2.33 17.25
CA VAL A 204 8.10 2.74 17.35
C VAL A 204 8.53 2.71 18.83
N VAL A 205 7.70 3.24 19.73
CA VAL A 205 7.94 3.22 21.19
C VAL A 205 8.04 1.77 21.73
N ASP A 206 7.10 0.90 21.36
CA ASP A 206 7.05 -0.50 21.82
C ASP A 206 8.28 -1.28 21.37
N VAL A 207 8.67 -1.15 20.09
CA VAL A 207 9.84 -1.85 19.53
C VAL A 207 11.14 -1.36 20.18
N ILE A 208 11.30 -0.04 20.40
CA ILE A 208 12.49 0.49 21.10
C ILE A 208 12.58 -0.07 22.53
N LYS A 209 11.45 -0.13 23.26
CA LYS A 209 11.41 -0.70 24.62
C LYS A 209 11.74 -2.19 24.63
N ALA A 210 11.22 -2.96 23.68
CA ALA A 210 11.54 -4.38 23.55
C ALA A 210 13.03 -4.59 23.27
N ILE A 211 13.62 -3.83 22.34
CA ILE A 211 15.07 -3.90 22.06
C ILE A 211 15.89 -3.57 23.30
N LYS A 212 15.59 -2.47 24.00
CA LYS A 212 16.36 -2.07 25.20
C LYS A 212 16.17 -3.00 26.41
N ALA A 213 15.13 -3.83 26.43
CA ALA A 213 14.93 -4.86 27.45
C ALA A 213 15.63 -6.18 27.11
N GLU A 214 15.58 -6.60 25.84
CA GLU A 214 16.09 -7.90 25.39
C GLU A 214 17.57 -7.86 24.93
N ILE A 215 18.05 -6.70 24.47
CA ILE A 215 19.35 -6.48 23.82
C ILE A 215 19.96 -5.15 24.34
N PRO A 216 20.25 -5.03 25.65
CA PRO A 216 20.59 -3.76 26.30
C PRO A 216 21.93 -3.15 25.86
N GLU A 217 22.81 -3.93 25.24
CA GLU A 217 24.09 -3.48 24.66
C GLU A 217 23.97 -2.86 23.26
N ALA A 218 22.84 -3.03 22.56
CA ALA A 218 22.61 -2.45 21.24
C ALA A 218 22.16 -0.98 21.34
N GLN A 219 22.80 -0.09 20.57
CA GLN A 219 22.40 1.32 20.53
C GLN A 219 21.19 1.53 19.62
N VAL A 220 20.12 2.12 20.14
CA VAL A 220 18.85 2.26 19.43
C VAL A 220 18.64 3.68 18.91
N THR A 221 18.21 3.77 17.65
CA THR A 221 17.92 5.04 16.97
C THR A 221 16.68 4.94 16.08
N VAL A 222 16.16 6.08 15.64
CA VAL A 222 15.18 6.20 14.56
C VAL A 222 15.76 7.18 13.52
N PRO A 223 15.89 6.79 12.22
CA PRO A 223 16.23 7.72 11.16
C PRO A 223 14.99 8.45 10.68
N PHE A 224 14.97 9.77 10.89
CA PHE A 224 13.90 10.65 10.41
C PHE A 224 14.30 11.34 9.10
N ALA A 225 13.31 11.74 8.30
CA ALA A 225 13.58 12.53 7.10
C ALA A 225 13.92 13.99 7.44
N TYR A 226 14.81 14.64 6.68
CA TYR A 226 15.06 16.09 6.85
C TYR A 226 13.82 17.00 6.68
N SER A 227 12.70 16.49 6.15
CA SER A 227 11.41 17.21 6.10
C SER A 227 10.75 17.44 7.47
N ILE A 228 11.28 16.90 8.56
CA ILE A 228 10.85 17.29 9.92
C ILE A 228 11.20 18.75 10.26
N MET A 229 12.00 19.43 9.43
CA MET A 229 12.39 20.83 9.59
C MET A 229 11.35 21.79 9.00
N HIS A 230 10.54 22.42 9.84
CA HIS A 230 9.66 23.54 9.47
C HIS A 230 10.42 24.74 8.89
N ARG A 231 11.62 24.98 9.43
CA ARG A 231 12.54 26.02 8.96
C ARG A 231 13.97 25.57 9.19
N SER A 232 14.82 25.66 8.18
CA SER A 232 16.26 25.46 8.33
C SER A 232 17.12 26.62 7.83
N HIS A 233 16.50 27.74 7.45
CA HIS A 233 17.19 28.94 7.03
C HIS A 233 16.40 30.20 7.44
N PRO A 234 17.06 31.28 7.89
CA PRO A 234 18.47 31.32 8.29
C PRO A 234 18.71 30.44 9.54
N VAL A 235 19.93 29.93 9.69
CA VAL A 235 20.26 28.78 10.56
C VAL A 235 19.87 29.03 12.02
N GLU A 236 20.08 30.26 12.52
CA GLU A 236 19.76 30.69 13.89
C GLU A 236 18.25 30.78 14.19
N LYS A 237 17.39 30.68 13.16
CA LYS A 237 15.92 30.72 13.29
C LYS A 237 15.27 29.34 13.06
N SER A 238 16.07 28.28 12.98
CA SER A 238 15.63 26.94 12.56
C SER A 238 14.64 26.29 13.54
N LYS A 239 13.67 25.53 13.02
CA LYS A 239 12.60 24.88 13.79
C LYS A 239 12.24 23.51 13.23
N LEU A 240 11.87 22.59 14.12
CA LEU A 240 11.14 21.38 13.76
C LEU A 240 9.66 21.69 13.48
N GLU A 241 9.00 20.81 12.74
CA GLU A 241 7.55 20.84 12.55
C GLU A 241 6.82 20.49 13.85
N LYS A 242 5.73 21.21 14.12
CA LYS A 242 4.95 20.98 15.35
C LYS A 242 4.36 19.57 15.38
N GLU A 243 3.86 19.09 14.24
CA GLU A 243 3.32 17.73 14.12
C GLU A 243 4.38 16.66 14.40
N PHE A 244 5.65 16.90 14.04
CA PHE A 244 6.75 16.01 14.40
C PHE A 244 7.00 16.00 15.91
N ILE A 245 7.04 17.19 16.54
CA ILE A 245 7.23 17.31 18.00
C ILE A 245 6.11 16.57 18.75
N ASP A 246 4.84 16.88 18.41
CA ASP A 246 3.66 16.28 19.04
C ASP A 246 3.61 14.75 18.84
N ARG A 247 4.10 14.22 17.69
CA ARG A 247 4.12 12.79 17.32
C ARG A 247 5.34 12.00 17.82
N TYR A 248 6.46 12.64 18.18
CA TYR A 248 7.70 11.90 18.52
C TYR A 248 8.33 12.25 19.88
N LYS A 249 7.75 13.18 20.65
CA LYS A 249 8.16 13.52 22.03
C LYS A 249 8.39 12.31 22.96
N ASP A 250 7.66 11.20 22.81
CA ASP A 250 7.79 10.01 23.67
C ASP A 250 8.75 8.95 23.09
N VAL A 251 9.22 9.14 21.84
CA VAL A 251 10.25 8.33 21.19
C VAL A 251 11.63 8.89 21.47
N LEU A 252 11.80 10.22 21.40
CA LEU A 252 13.12 10.87 21.50
C LEU A 252 13.87 10.61 22.82
N PRO A 253 13.24 10.55 24.01
CA PRO A 253 13.90 10.19 25.27
C PRO A 253 14.33 8.71 25.36
N LEU A 254 13.95 7.88 24.39
CA LEU A 254 14.31 6.46 24.33
C LEU A 254 15.49 6.17 23.39
N LEU A 255 15.92 7.15 22.58
CA LEU A 255 17.02 6.99 21.63
C LEU A 255 18.38 7.21 22.29
N ASP A 256 19.40 6.47 21.87
CA ASP A 256 20.79 6.70 22.31
C ASP A 256 21.49 7.78 21.49
N TYR A 257 20.98 8.05 20.28
CA TYR A 257 21.37 9.15 19.42
C TYR A 257 20.27 9.48 18.42
N PHE A 258 20.24 10.73 17.93
CA PHE A 258 19.33 11.17 16.88
C PHE A 258 19.91 10.80 15.51
N THR A 259 19.09 10.34 14.57
CA THR A 259 19.54 10.04 13.20
C THR A 259 18.68 10.76 12.17
N ILE A 260 19.33 11.37 11.17
CA ILE A 260 18.66 12.11 10.10
C ILE A 260 19.10 11.62 8.70
N ASN A 261 18.13 11.35 7.83
CA ASN A 261 18.35 11.14 6.41
C ASN A 261 18.32 12.51 5.71
N ILE A 262 19.42 12.89 5.07
CA ILE A 262 19.69 14.27 4.67
C ILE A 262 20.38 14.32 3.30
N TYR A 263 19.71 14.96 2.34
CA TYR A 263 20.10 14.92 0.93
C TYR A 263 20.20 16.34 0.34
N PRO A 264 21.39 16.97 0.35
CA PRO A 264 21.62 18.28 -0.29
C PRO A 264 21.20 18.33 -1.76
N PHE A 265 21.27 17.20 -2.48
CA PHE A 265 20.72 17.04 -3.84
C PHE A 265 19.27 17.52 -3.97
N LEU A 266 18.40 17.21 -2.99
CA LEU A 266 16.98 17.61 -3.02
C LEU A 266 16.77 19.12 -2.84
N SER A 267 17.81 19.87 -2.50
CA SER A 267 17.83 21.34 -2.46
C SER A 267 18.56 21.97 -3.65
N SER A 268 19.12 21.18 -4.57
CA SER A 268 19.76 21.71 -5.78
C SER A 268 18.74 22.43 -6.69
N GLY A 269 19.17 23.52 -7.35
CA GLY A 269 18.26 24.40 -8.08
C GLY A 269 17.38 25.32 -7.22
N THR A 270 17.44 25.23 -5.88
CA THR A 270 16.82 26.25 -5.00
C THR A 270 17.48 27.61 -5.26
N ARG A 271 16.67 28.63 -5.54
CA ARG A 271 17.15 29.96 -5.94
C ARG A 271 18.04 30.58 -4.85
N GLY A 272 19.33 30.76 -5.17
CA GLY A 272 20.34 31.32 -4.26
C GLY A 272 21.33 30.30 -3.69
N VAL A 273 21.10 29.00 -3.85
CA VAL A 273 22.06 27.97 -3.40
C VAL A 273 23.04 27.65 -4.52
N ALA A 274 24.32 27.97 -4.32
CA ALA A 274 25.39 27.66 -5.27
C ALA A 274 25.75 26.17 -5.26
N MET A 275 26.05 25.59 -6.43
CA MET A 275 26.43 24.18 -6.56
C MET A 275 27.72 23.82 -5.79
N ASP A 276 28.62 24.79 -5.60
CA ASP A 276 29.83 24.60 -4.79
C ASP A 276 29.53 24.56 -3.28
N ASN A 277 28.44 25.16 -2.79
CA ASN A 277 28.00 24.97 -1.41
C ASN A 277 27.36 23.59 -1.18
N LEU A 278 26.83 22.98 -2.24
CA LEU A 278 26.20 21.65 -2.21
C LEU A 278 27.19 20.50 -2.43
N THR A 279 28.25 20.73 -3.21
CA THR A 279 29.18 19.68 -3.69
C THR A 279 30.67 20.01 -3.49
N GLY A 280 31.02 21.18 -2.95
CA GLY A 280 32.41 21.56 -2.64
C GLY A 280 32.97 20.88 -1.38
N PRO A 281 34.29 20.91 -1.16
CA PRO A 281 34.95 20.14 -0.10
C PRO A 281 34.47 20.50 1.32
N GLU A 282 34.15 21.77 1.57
CA GLU A 282 33.64 22.24 2.88
C GLU A 282 32.23 21.73 3.20
N MET A 283 31.47 21.27 2.19
CA MET A 283 30.06 20.86 2.31
C MET A 283 29.17 21.90 3.02
N ASN A 284 29.37 23.20 2.74
CA ASN A 284 28.72 24.33 3.42
C ASN A 284 27.22 24.15 3.66
N PHE A 285 26.44 23.75 2.65
CA PHE A 285 25.00 23.58 2.80
C PHE A 285 24.63 22.42 3.74
N LEU A 286 25.43 21.35 3.77
CA LEU A 286 25.25 20.25 4.73
C LEU A 286 25.61 20.68 6.15
N ASN A 287 26.64 21.52 6.34
CA ASN A 287 26.93 22.16 7.63
C ASN A 287 25.77 23.04 8.11
N ASP A 288 25.20 23.86 7.22
CA ASP A 288 24.03 24.69 7.53
C ASP A 288 22.84 23.83 7.97
N GLN A 289 22.53 22.76 7.22
CA GLN A 289 21.44 21.85 7.56
C GLN A 289 21.65 21.09 8.88
N ILE A 290 22.87 20.62 9.16
CA ILE A 290 23.23 19.95 10.42
C ILE A 290 23.13 20.94 11.59
N SER A 291 23.61 22.17 11.41
CA SER A 291 23.53 23.24 12.43
C SER A 291 22.09 23.68 12.68
N ALA A 292 21.27 23.77 11.63
CA ALA A 292 19.86 24.07 11.70
C ALA A 292 19.08 23.01 12.50
N LEU A 293 19.33 21.73 12.21
CA LEU A 293 18.74 20.61 12.96
C LEU A 293 19.20 20.61 14.42
N ARG A 294 20.49 20.85 14.69
CA ARG A 294 21.04 20.97 16.05
C ARG A 294 20.31 22.07 16.85
N ILE A 295 20.26 23.29 16.33
CA ILE A 295 19.57 24.43 16.98
C ILE A 295 18.08 24.16 17.20
N ALA A 296 17.42 23.46 16.27
CA ALA A 296 16.01 23.09 16.43
C ALA A 296 15.82 22.02 17.51
N LEU A 297 16.63 20.96 17.53
CA LEU A 297 16.61 19.92 18.57
C LEU A 297 16.94 20.48 19.96
N ASP A 298 17.98 21.31 20.07
CA ASP A 298 18.44 21.87 21.34
C ASP A 298 17.42 22.86 21.93
N ARG A 299 16.59 23.51 21.10
CA ARG A 299 15.47 24.35 21.57
C ARG A 299 14.22 23.54 21.89
N ASP A 300 13.83 22.62 21.01
CA ASP A 300 12.55 21.92 21.11
C ASP A 300 12.61 20.70 22.07
N PHE A 301 13.83 20.20 22.36
CA PHE A 301 14.11 19.09 23.28
C PHE A 301 15.36 19.34 24.18
N PRO A 302 15.39 20.44 24.97
CA PRO A 302 16.60 20.99 25.62
C PRO A 302 17.24 20.13 26.72
N HIS A 303 16.65 18.99 27.06
CA HIS A 303 17.17 18.06 28.08
C HIS A 303 17.78 16.80 27.48
N ASN A 304 17.65 16.58 26.16
CA ASN A 304 17.96 15.28 25.57
C ASN A 304 19.41 15.15 25.07
N ASN A 305 20.08 16.27 24.75
CA ASN A 305 21.49 16.37 24.33
C ASN A 305 21.96 15.30 23.31
N LEU A 306 21.05 14.80 22.46
CA LEU A 306 21.31 13.61 21.67
C LEU A 306 22.50 13.83 20.72
N PRO A 307 23.48 12.89 20.69
CA PRO A 307 24.44 12.83 19.61
C PRO A 307 23.72 12.73 18.26
N LEU A 308 24.28 13.32 17.21
CA LEU A 308 23.65 13.33 15.88
C LEU A 308 24.40 12.42 14.92
N ALA A 309 23.67 11.62 14.15
CA ALA A 309 24.20 10.81 13.06
C ALA A 309 23.52 11.16 11.73
N VAL A 310 24.31 11.20 10.65
CA VAL A 310 23.79 11.20 9.28
C VAL A 310 23.41 9.77 8.94
N GLY A 311 22.11 9.49 8.94
CA GLY A 311 21.52 8.17 8.69
C GLY A 311 21.64 7.74 7.24
N GLU A 312 21.51 8.70 6.32
CA GLU A 312 21.73 8.58 4.88
C GLU A 312 22.09 9.95 4.29
N THR A 313 23.03 9.98 3.34
CA THR A 313 23.23 11.11 2.42
C THR A 313 23.83 10.61 1.10
N GLY A 314 23.47 11.22 -0.02
CA GLY A 314 23.87 10.76 -1.35
C GLY A 314 23.48 11.72 -2.47
N TRP A 315 23.97 11.42 -3.68
CA TRP A 315 23.71 12.20 -4.89
C TRP A 315 23.60 11.28 -6.11
N PRO A 316 22.50 11.30 -6.88
CA PRO A 316 22.29 10.35 -7.97
C PRO A 316 23.09 10.72 -9.23
N SER A 317 23.65 9.73 -9.92
CA SER A 317 24.50 9.94 -11.10
C SER A 317 23.74 10.19 -12.40
N CYS A 318 22.45 9.85 -12.44
CA CYS A 318 21.56 9.98 -13.59
C CYS A 318 20.09 9.87 -13.14
N GLY A 319 19.17 9.74 -14.10
CA GLY A 319 17.73 9.88 -13.85
C GLY A 319 17.25 11.34 -13.91
N ALA A 320 18.03 12.22 -14.52
CA ALA A 320 17.69 13.62 -14.75
C ALA A 320 16.50 13.78 -15.71
N ALA A 321 15.36 14.18 -15.17
CA ALA A 321 14.32 14.83 -15.95
C ALA A 321 14.73 16.31 -16.21
N SER A 322 14.10 17.01 -17.17
CA SER A 322 14.49 18.38 -17.57
C SER A 322 14.29 19.46 -16.48
N SER A 323 13.65 19.09 -15.38
CA SER A 323 13.31 19.90 -14.21
C SER A 323 14.43 19.94 -13.16
N THR A 324 14.58 21.08 -12.48
CA THR A 324 15.31 21.15 -11.19
C THR A 324 14.49 20.46 -10.08
N PRO A 325 15.11 19.80 -9.08
CA PRO A 325 16.55 19.56 -8.86
C PRO A 325 17.20 18.56 -9.83
N TYR A 326 16.40 17.73 -10.52
CA TYR A 326 16.87 16.51 -11.18
C TYR A 326 17.87 16.74 -12.32
N SER A 327 17.88 17.92 -12.94
CA SER A 327 18.92 18.32 -13.92
C SER A 327 20.36 18.27 -13.39
N TYR A 328 20.58 18.28 -12.06
CA TYR A 328 21.89 18.08 -11.44
C TYR A 328 22.20 16.62 -11.06
N ALA A 329 21.31 15.67 -11.37
CA ALA A 329 21.58 14.23 -11.24
C ALA A 329 22.51 13.77 -12.38
N THR A 330 23.80 14.08 -12.26
CA THR A 330 24.83 13.73 -13.24
C THR A 330 26.03 13.08 -12.55
N LEU A 331 26.74 12.20 -13.27
CA LEU A 331 27.89 11.50 -12.71
C LEU A 331 28.94 12.48 -12.14
N PRO A 332 29.39 13.56 -12.83
CA PRO A 332 30.36 14.49 -12.25
C PRO A 332 29.94 15.15 -10.94
N PHE A 333 28.66 15.48 -10.75
CA PHE A 333 28.18 16.00 -9.46
C PHE A 333 28.06 14.89 -8.40
N SER A 334 27.64 13.69 -8.80
CA SER A 334 27.60 12.51 -7.93
C SER A 334 29.00 12.13 -7.41
N GLU A 335 29.98 11.96 -8.30
CA GLU A 335 31.38 11.65 -7.94
C GLU A 335 31.99 12.71 -7.02
N ARG A 336 31.78 13.99 -7.36
CA ARG A 336 32.28 15.12 -6.56
C ARG A 336 31.63 15.14 -5.16
N PHE A 337 30.32 14.94 -5.10
CA PHE A 337 29.58 14.91 -3.84
C PHE A 337 30.00 13.75 -2.95
N VAL A 338 30.02 12.50 -3.45
CA VAL A 338 30.29 11.32 -2.60
C VAL A 338 31.72 11.35 -2.05
N LYS A 339 32.71 11.85 -2.81
CA LYS A 339 34.10 12.01 -2.34
C LYS A 339 34.20 13.12 -1.30
N ASN A 340 33.66 14.31 -1.58
CA ASN A 340 33.74 15.43 -0.65
C ASN A 340 32.94 15.18 0.65
N VAL A 341 31.75 14.56 0.57
CA VAL A 341 30.97 14.24 1.77
C VAL A 341 31.61 13.14 2.62
N ALA A 342 32.30 12.16 2.03
CA ALA A 342 33.03 11.14 2.78
C ALA A 342 34.23 11.73 3.55
N LEU A 343 34.99 12.63 2.92
CA LEU A 343 36.08 13.36 3.58
C LEU A 343 35.57 14.36 4.64
N TRP A 344 34.47 15.06 4.35
CA TRP A 344 33.78 15.93 5.31
C TRP A 344 33.21 15.16 6.51
N MET A 345 32.79 13.91 6.30
CA MET A 345 32.46 13.04 7.43
C MET A 345 33.71 12.79 8.27
N GLU A 346 34.84 12.32 7.70
CA GLU A 346 36.05 12.05 8.50
C GLU A 346 36.49 13.26 9.37
N SER A 347 36.35 14.50 8.88
CA SER A 347 36.62 15.71 9.67
C SER A 347 35.53 16.03 10.70
N SER A 348 34.25 16.04 10.32
CA SER A 348 33.11 16.36 11.21
C SER A 348 32.83 15.29 12.27
N LEU A 349 33.39 14.10 12.10
CA LEU A 349 33.42 13.00 13.08
C LEU A 349 34.55 13.13 14.11
N SER A 350 35.50 14.04 13.84
CA SER A 350 36.68 14.35 14.66
C SER A 350 36.49 15.61 15.51
N ASP A 351 35.70 16.60 15.06
CA ASP A 351 35.31 17.76 15.88
C ASP A 351 34.02 17.55 16.70
N GLY A 352 33.27 16.49 16.43
CA GLY A 352 32.10 16.08 17.20
C GLY A 352 30.76 16.66 16.71
N ARG A 353 30.71 17.38 15.58
CA ARG A 353 29.45 17.80 14.94
C ARG A 353 28.48 16.61 14.74
N ILE A 354 29.02 15.47 14.36
CA ILE A 354 28.30 14.19 14.22
C ILE A 354 29.08 13.03 14.87
N ILE A 355 28.39 11.97 15.27
CA ILE A 355 29.02 10.73 15.81
C ILE A 355 29.18 9.63 14.77
N SER A 356 28.35 9.57 13.73
CA SER A 356 28.54 8.71 12.55
C SER A 356 27.87 9.30 11.32
N GLY A 357 28.32 8.87 10.14
CA GLY A 357 27.69 9.22 8.87
C GLY A 357 27.60 8.01 7.94
N GLN A 358 26.58 7.98 7.09
CA GLN A 358 26.26 6.85 6.22
C GLN A 358 26.04 7.33 4.79
N LEU A 359 26.82 6.79 3.86
CA LEU A 359 26.66 7.03 2.42
C LEU A 359 25.50 6.19 1.88
N PHE A 360 24.61 6.85 1.14
CA PHE A 360 23.52 6.23 0.38
C PHE A 360 23.85 6.32 -1.12
N THR A 361 24.19 5.21 -1.80
CA THR A 361 24.25 3.80 -1.35
C THR A 361 25.37 3.03 -2.05
N ALA A 362 25.63 1.77 -1.68
CA ALA A 362 26.67 0.96 -2.30
C ALA A 362 26.42 0.70 -3.80
N PHE A 363 25.19 0.34 -4.17
CA PHE A 363 24.83 -0.16 -5.51
C PHE A 363 23.63 0.59 -6.09
N ASP A 364 23.58 0.71 -7.41
CA ASP A 364 22.37 1.16 -8.11
C ASP A 364 21.21 0.16 -7.88
N GLU A 365 20.05 0.71 -7.46
CA GLU A 365 18.87 -0.04 -7.01
C GLU A 365 17.79 0.01 -8.10
N GLU A 366 17.91 -0.76 -9.20
CA GLU A 366 17.17 -0.48 -10.45
C GLU A 366 15.64 -0.63 -10.37
N THR A 367 15.12 -1.31 -9.34
CA THR A 367 13.68 -1.47 -9.10
C THR A 367 13.11 -0.46 -8.10
N LYS A 368 13.94 0.45 -7.57
CA LYS A 368 13.53 1.43 -6.57
C LYS A 368 12.77 2.62 -7.18
N GLY A 369 11.63 2.92 -6.58
CA GLY A 369 10.90 4.18 -6.78
C GLY A 369 10.30 4.39 -8.18
N THR A 370 9.40 5.37 -8.26
CA THR A 370 8.86 5.88 -9.52
C THR A 370 9.79 6.93 -10.15
N ARG A 371 10.44 7.77 -9.34
CA ARG A 371 11.40 8.78 -9.80
C ARG A 371 12.66 8.11 -10.38
N PRO A 372 13.06 8.39 -11.63
CA PRO A 372 14.22 7.74 -12.25
C PRO A 372 15.53 7.89 -11.47
N SER A 373 15.75 8.99 -10.75
CA SER A 373 16.98 9.23 -9.98
C SER A 373 17.15 8.33 -8.75
N GLU A 374 16.07 7.78 -8.18
CA GLU A 374 16.12 6.88 -7.01
C GLU A 374 16.91 5.59 -7.28
N ARG A 375 17.00 5.21 -8.55
CA ARG A 375 17.69 4.01 -9.03
C ARG A 375 19.21 4.17 -9.12
N TYR A 376 19.70 5.41 -9.07
CA TYR A 376 21.07 5.77 -9.50
C TYR A 376 21.94 6.44 -8.43
N TYR A 377 21.58 6.26 -7.15
CA TYR A 377 22.35 6.69 -5.98
C TYR A 377 23.53 5.76 -5.62
N GLY A 378 23.75 4.67 -6.34
CA GLY A 378 24.89 3.79 -6.11
C GLY A 378 26.22 4.52 -6.30
N ILE A 379 27.20 4.24 -5.44
CA ILE A 379 28.62 4.53 -5.72
C ILE A 379 29.13 3.57 -6.81
N LEU A 380 28.63 2.33 -6.80
CA LEU A 380 28.86 1.31 -7.82
C LEU A 380 27.58 1.01 -8.61
N THR A 381 27.73 0.39 -9.80
CA THR A 381 26.60 -0.15 -10.57
C THR A 381 25.91 -1.29 -9.80
N SER A 382 24.76 -1.76 -10.29
CA SER A 382 24.10 -2.96 -9.79
C SER A 382 24.89 -4.27 -10.00
N LYS A 383 26.06 -4.21 -10.63
CA LYS A 383 27.03 -5.32 -10.71
C LYS A 383 28.21 -5.14 -9.76
N GLY A 384 28.22 -4.09 -8.94
CA GLY A 384 29.36 -3.72 -8.11
C GLY A 384 30.57 -3.24 -8.93
N GLU A 385 30.36 -2.63 -10.10
CA GLU A 385 31.43 -2.02 -10.91
C GLU A 385 31.53 -0.52 -10.59
N VAL A 386 32.72 0.09 -10.69
CA VAL A 386 32.86 1.55 -10.55
C VAL A 386 32.11 2.24 -11.69
N LYS A 387 31.33 3.28 -11.36
CA LYS A 387 30.47 3.96 -12.34
C LYS A 387 31.29 4.80 -13.31
N THR A 388 30.88 4.76 -14.58
CA THR A 388 31.51 5.47 -15.70
C THR A 388 30.48 6.31 -16.43
N ALA A 389 30.91 7.19 -17.35
CA ALA A 389 30.00 7.97 -18.20
C ALA A 389 28.96 7.09 -18.93
N TYR A 390 29.29 5.83 -19.24
CA TYR A 390 28.40 4.88 -19.90
C TYR A 390 27.45 4.13 -18.94
N SER A 391 27.73 4.10 -17.64
CA SER A 391 26.81 3.51 -16.64
C SER A 391 25.44 4.20 -16.67
N CYS A 392 25.44 5.51 -16.97
CA CYS A 392 24.23 6.31 -17.12
C CYS A 392 23.46 6.06 -18.44
N VAL A 393 24.08 5.40 -19.42
CA VAL A 393 23.58 5.28 -20.81
C VAL A 393 22.89 3.94 -21.07
N SER A 394 23.32 2.87 -20.40
CA SER A 394 22.90 1.49 -20.72
C SER A 394 21.42 1.14 -20.54
N ASN A 395 20.64 1.98 -19.84
CA ASN A 395 19.17 1.92 -19.75
C ASN A 395 18.51 3.27 -20.10
N ALA A 396 19.23 4.17 -20.78
CA ALA A 396 18.81 5.53 -21.09
C ALA A 396 18.83 5.85 -22.61
N THR A 397 18.59 4.83 -23.44
CA THR A 397 17.77 5.04 -24.65
C THR A 397 16.48 5.76 -24.23
N GLU A 398 15.92 6.62 -25.09
CA GLU A 398 14.71 7.38 -24.77
C GLU A 398 13.68 6.49 -24.04
N PRO A 399 13.23 6.90 -22.83
CA PRO A 399 12.12 6.28 -22.12
C PRO A 399 11.03 5.83 -23.10
N SER A 400 10.95 4.52 -23.35
CA SER A 400 10.12 4.03 -24.45
C SER A 400 8.68 4.45 -24.19
N GLN A 401 7.90 4.71 -25.24
CA GLN A 401 6.54 5.24 -25.10
C GLN A 401 5.71 4.40 -24.10
N ALA A 402 5.85 3.07 -24.16
CA ALA A 402 5.25 2.12 -23.22
C ALA A 402 5.81 2.20 -21.78
N TRP A 403 7.09 2.52 -21.57
CA TRP A 403 7.71 2.68 -20.25
C TRP A 403 7.39 4.04 -19.60
N LEU A 404 7.16 5.08 -20.40
CA LEU A 404 6.56 6.33 -19.91
C LEU A 404 5.08 6.14 -19.58
N GLU A 405 4.35 5.35 -20.36
CA GLU A 405 2.95 4.99 -20.07
C GLU A 405 2.84 4.05 -18.85
N GLU A 406 3.87 3.24 -18.56
CA GLU A 406 3.99 2.47 -17.30
C GLU A 406 4.29 3.36 -16.07
N LEU A 407 5.06 4.45 -16.24
CA LEU A 407 5.47 5.36 -15.15
C LEU A 407 4.50 6.51 -14.89
N TYR A 408 3.76 6.94 -15.89
CA TYR A 408 2.82 8.06 -15.86
C TYR A 408 1.46 7.67 -16.49
N PRO A 409 0.82 6.58 -16.03
CA PRO A 409 -0.37 6.02 -16.68
C PRO A 409 -1.53 7.01 -16.77
N ASP A 410 -1.69 7.85 -15.73
CA ASP A 410 -2.78 8.81 -15.64
C ASP A 410 -2.53 10.09 -16.48
N CYS A 411 -1.31 10.33 -16.95
CA CYS A 411 -0.93 11.58 -17.63
C CYS A 411 -1.75 11.85 -18.90
N GLU A 412 -2.02 10.82 -19.72
CA GLU A 412 -2.78 11.03 -20.96
C GLU A 412 -4.26 11.36 -20.66
N SER A 413 -4.83 10.79 -19.59
CA SER A 413 -6.17 11.16 -19.11
C SER A 413 -6.23 12.53 -18.44
N ASP A 414 -5.24 12.89 -17.61
CA ASP A 414 -5.15 14.23 -17.01
C ASP A 414 -5.06 15.30 -18.10
N LEU A 415 -4.16 15.13 -19.06
CA LEU A 415 -3.98 16.04 -20.20
C LEU A 415 -5.24 16.15 -21.05
N ASP A 416 -5.84 15.02 -21.42
CA ASP A 416 -7.07 14.99 -22.21
C ASP A 416 -8.24 15.68 -21.46
N TRP A 417 -8.34 15.50 -20.14
CA TRP A 417 -9.32 16.19 -19.31
C TRP A 417 -9.06 17.70 -19.27
N MET A 418 -7.82 18.14 -19.04
CA MET A 418 -7.49 19.56 -18.96
C MET A 418 -7.72 20.28 -20.30
N VAL A 419 -7.29 19.69 -21.41
CA VAL A 419 -7.52 20.21 -22.77
C VAL A 419 -9.01 20.27 -23.12
N LYS A 420 -9.81 19.28 -22.70
CA LYS A 420 -11.28 19.31 -22.88
C LYS A 420 -11.98 20.36 -22.02
N ASN A 421 -11.43 20.72 -20.86
CA ASN A 421 -12.06 21.60 -19.89
C ASN A 421 -11.53 23.05 -19.92
N PHE A 422 -10.54 23.39 -20.75
CA PHE A 422 -10.00 24.75 -20.81
C PHE A 422 -11.04 25.82 -21.17
N ASP A 423 -11.99 25.47 -22.03
CA ASP A 423 -13.09 26.35 -22.46
C ASP A 423 -14.27 26.39 -21.47
N ASN A 424 -14.21 25.65 -20.35
CA ASN A 424 -15.23 25.69 -19.30
C ASN A 424 -15.08 26.99 -18.49
N PRO A 425 -16.05 27.92 -18.47
CA PRO A 425 -15.88 29.23 -17.84
C PRO A 425 -15.52 29.19 -16.35
N TYR A 426 -15.93 28.13 -15.63
CA TYR A 426 -15.65 27.96 -14.19
C TYR A 426 -14.23 27.40 -13.91
N LEU A 427 -13.56 26.87 -14.92
CA LEU A 427 -12.21 26.31 -14.84
C LEU A 427 -11.18 27.18 -15.58
N GLN A 428 -11.58 27.89 -16.64
CA GLN A 428 -10.73 28.80 -17.41
C GLN A 428 -10.07 29.85 -16.51
N GLU A 429 -10.81 30.48 -15.59
CA GLU A 429 -10.23 31.39 -14.58
C GLU A 429 -9.15 30.71 -13.74
N LYS A 430 -9.38 29.46 -13.31
CA LYS A 430 -8.45 28.67 -12.49
C LYS A 430 -7.21 28.19 -13.26
N PHE A 431 -7.31 28.04 -14.58
CA PHE A 431 -6.19 27.71 -15.45
C PHE A 431 -5.36 28.96 -15.78
N VAL A 432 -6.00 30.07 -16.15
CA VAL A 432 -5.34 31.36 -16.43
C VAL A 432 -4.62 31.91 -15.19
N ASN A 433 -5.24 31.82 -14.00
CA ASN A 433 -4.61 32.16 -12.71
C ASN A 433 -3.45 31.23 -12.28
N ARG A 434 -3.07 30.28 -13.15
CA ARG A 434 -1.93 29.35 -12.98
C ARG A 434 -1.02 29.33 -14.22
N GLU A 435 -1.04 30.40 -15.01
CA GLU A 435 -0.21 30.62 -16.21
C GLU A 435 -0.38 29.57 -17.33
N MET A 436 -1.46 28.78 -17.31
CA MET A 436 -1.76 27.83 -18.38
C MET A 436 -2.43 28.53 -19.58
N ASP A 437 -1.79 28.42 -20.74
CA ASP A 437 -2.20 29.03 -22.01
C ASP A 437 -3.20 28.19 -22.83
N GLY A 438 -3.60 27.03 -22.31
CA GLY A 438 -4.48 26.07 -22.99
C GLY A 438 -3.76 25.09 -23.91
N SER A 439 -2.43 25.20 -24.07
CA SER A 439 -1.63 24.22 -24.80
C SER A 439 -1.43 22.93 -23.99
N LEU A 440 -1.33 21.80 -24.70
CA LEU A 440 -0.95 20.50 -24.11
C LEU A 440 0.34 20.61 -23.28
N CYS A 441 1.26 21.50 -23.69
CA CYS A 441 2.54 21.73 -23.04
C CYS A 441 2.41 22.44 -21.68
N SER A 442 1.57 23.47 -21.55
CA SER A 442 1.38 24.14 -20.25
C SER A 442 0.62 23.27 -19.27
N PHE A 443 -0.34 22.46 -19.74
CA PHE A 443 -0.96 21.42 -18.93
C PHE A 443 0.05 20.35 -18.49
N GLN A 444 0.86 19.81 -19.40
CA GLN A 444 1.87 18.80 -19.06
C GLN A 444 2.87 19.33 -18.03
N GLN A 445 3.33 20.56 -18.20
CA GLN A 445 4.26 21.20 -17.26
C GLN A 445 3.60 21.42 -15.90
N TYR A 446 2.34 21.88 -15.87
CA TYR A 446 1.57 22.04 -14.63
C TYR A 446 1.35 20.70 -13.88
N LEU A 447 0.99 19.64 -14.60
CA LEU A 447 0.81 18.28 -14.03
C LEU A 447 2.13 17.72 -13.48
N TYR A 448 3.23 17.91 -14.21
CA TYR A 448 4.57 17.59 -13.73
C TYR A 448 4.92 18.39 -12.45
N ASP A 449 4.83 19.72 -12.49
CA ASP A 449 5.28 20.60 -11.40
C ASP A 449 4.41 20.49 -10.14
N ARG A 450 3.11 20.16 -10.28
CA ARG A 450 2.20 20.10 -9.13
C ARG A 450 2.05 18.70 -8.52
N TRP A 451 2.07 17.66 -9.33
CA TRP A 451 1.75 16.29 -8.90
C TRP A 451 2.75 15.23 -9.37
N ALA A 452 3.62 15.54 -10.32
CA ALA A 452 4.45 14.58 -11.05
C ALA A 452 3.64 13.43 -11.69
N SER A 453 2.35 13.67 -12.02
CA SER A 453 1.50 12.69 -12.73
C SER A 453 1.84 12.59 -14.22
N CYS A 454 2.54 13.59 -14.76
CA CYS A 454 3.14 13.60 -16.11
C CYS A 454 4.67 13.73 -16.05
N PRO A 455 5.41 13.36 -17.11
CA PRO A 455 6.81 13.75 -17.30
C PRO A 455 6.92 15.26 -17.64
N PRO A 456 8.07 15.93 -17.41
CA PRO A 456 8.21 17.36 -17.70
C PRO A 456 8.32 17.66 -19.20
N THR A 457 8.11 18.91 -19.59
CA THR A 457 8.29 19.32 -20.99
C THR A 457 9.78 19.34 -21.38
N ALA A 458 10.07 18.83 -22.58
CA ALA A 458 11.44 18.73 -23.09
C ALA A 458 11.73 19.88 -24.06
N ARG A 459 12.52 20.87 -23.61
CA ARG A 459 13.20 21.80 -24.53
C ARG A 459 14.37 21.07 -25.18
N ILE A 460 14.18 20.64 -26.42
CA ILE A 460 15.26 20.07 -27.24
C ILE A 460 16.31 21.16 -27.49
N PRO A 461 17.58 21.00 -27.05
CA PRO A 461 18.67 21.87 -27.49
C PRO A 461 18.98 21.57 -28.96
N GLY A 462 19.11 22.62 -29.78
CA GLY A 462 19.43 22.44 -31.20
C GLY A 462 20.85 21.88 -31.40
N ASP A 463 20.92 20.69 -31.98
CA ASP A 463 22.04 20.06 -32.72
C ASP A 463 23.48 20.42 -32.30
N PHE A 464 24.11 19.52 -31.54
CA PHE A 464 25.57 19.48 -31.39
C PHE A 464 26.19 18.52 -32.44
N VAL A 465 26.61 19.07 -33.58
CA VAL A 465 27.47 18.39 -34.58
C VAL A 465 28.58 19.37 -34.99
N PRO A 466 29.86 18.94 -35.07
CA PRO A 466 30.98 19.87 -35.30
C PRO A 466 31.04 20.42 -36.74
N VAL A 467 31.83 21.48 -36.89
CA VAL A 467 31.97 22.35 -38.06
C VAL A 467 32.52 21.64 -39.30
N GLU A 468 31.84 21.79 -40.46
CA GLU A 468 32.49 22.26 -41.70
C GLU A 468 31.52 22.70 -42.83
N SER A 469 31.90 23.79 -43.53
CA SER A 469 31.41 24.28 -44.84
C SER A 469 29.92 24.69 -45.07
N HIS A 470 29.73 26.00 -45.19
CA HIS A 470 28.86 26.76 -46.12
C HIS A 470 27.37 26.44 -46.40
N MET A 471 26.57 27.48 -46.13
CA MET A 471 25.43 28.02 -46.92
C MET A 471 23.99 27.47 -46.74
N VAL A 472 23.13 28.41 -46.28
CA VAL A 472 21.68 28.54 -46.51
C VAL A 472 20.77 27.44 -45.96
N TYR A 473 20.03 27.76 -44.88
CA TYR A 473 18.56 27.84 -44.93
C TYR A 473 18.00 28.71 -43.79
N ALA A 474 16.69 28.98 -43.80
CA ALA A 474 16.03 30.02 -43.01
C ALA A 474 15.69 29.62 -41.55
N LYS A 475 15.33 30.63 -40.74
CA LYS A 475 14.82 30.49 -39.37
C LYS A 475 13.77 29.37 -39.24
N LYS A 476 14.10 28.29 -38.54
CA LYS A 476 13.12 27.50 -37.77
C LYS A 476 13.01 28.08 -36.37
N MET A 477 11.79 28.23 -35.86
CA MET A 477 11.58 28.41 -34.42
C MET A 477 11.79 27.07 -33.72
N ALA A 478 12.27 27.10 -32.46
CA ALA A 478 12.45 25.88 -31.68
C ALA A 478 11.08 25.24 -31.37
N GLN A 479 10.78 24.11 -32.00
CA GLN A 479 9.60 23.32 -31.70
C GLN A 479 9.82 22.59 -30.37
N THR A 480 9.12 23.02 -29.32
CA THR A 480 9.06 22.25 -28.07
C THR A 480 8.15 21.06 -28.31
N LYS A 481 8.69 19.83 -28.25
CA LYS A 481 7.88 18.62 -28.30
C LYS A 481 7.32 18.33 -26.91
N CYS A 482 6.03 17.99 -26.86
CA CYS A 482 5.30 17.67 -25.64
C CYS A 482 4.80 16.21 -25.73
N TRP A 483 4.65 15.58 -24.57
CA TRP A 483 4.86 14.14 -24.39
C TRP A 483 3.99 13.23 -25.25
N SER A 484 2.66 13.44 -25.25
CA SER A 484 1.79 12.64 -26.11
C SER A 484 1.71 13.26 -27.51
N GLN A 485 2.51 12.71 -28.43
CA GLN A 485 2.34 12.93 -29.88
C GLN A 485 0.92 12.49 -30.30
N ARG A 486 0.33 11.45 -29.67
CA ARG A 486 -1.07 11.04 -29.89
C ARG A 486 -2.07 12.15 -29.57
N LEU A 487 -1.94 12.86 -28.45
CA LEU A 487 -2.78 14.01 -28.12
C LEU A 487 -2.47 15.23 -29.00
N ALA A 488 -1.20 15.46 -29.35
CA ALA A 488 -0.82 16.53 -30.27
C ALA A 488 -1.45 16.34 -31.66
N ASP A 489 -1.45 15.12 -32.19
CA ASP A 489 -2.04 14.76 -33.49
C ASP A 489 -3.59 14.70 -33.41
N LYS A 490 -4.16 14.36 -32.24
CA LYS A 490 -5.61 14.42 -31.96
C LYS A 490 -6.16 15.85 -31.87
N TYR A 491 -5.30 16.83 -31.56
CA TYR A 491 -5.69 18.23 -31.34
C TYR A 491 -5.04 19.24 -32.31
N SER A 492 -4.21 18.80 -33.26
CA SER A 492 -3.60 19.65 -34.30
C SER A 492 -4.63 20.51 -35.03
N ASP A 493 -5.79 19.92 -35.29
CA ASP A 493 -6.85 20.46 -36.14
C ASP A 493 -7.65 21.58 -35.45
N ARG A 494 -7.47 21.78 -34.12
CA ARG A 494 -8.06 22.93 -33.40
C ARG A 494 -7.37 24.26 -33.73
N GLY A 495 -6.12 24.21 -34.23
CA GLY A 495 -5.30 25.39 -34.45
C GLY A 495 -4.85 26.09 -33.15
N ALA A 496 -3.92 27.05 -33.28
CA ALA A 496 -3.58 27.92 -32.17
C ALA A 496 -4.75 28.89 -31.91
N VAL A 497 -5.32 28.86 -30.70
CA VAL A 497 -6.53 29.61 -30.35
C VAL A 497 -6.30 31.12 -30.44
N SER A 498 -6.72 31.72 -31.54
CA SER A 498 -6.83 33.18 -31.67
C SER A 498 -8.04 33.66 -30.85
N LYS A 499 -7.81 34.68 -30.01
CA LYS A 499 -8.80 35.20 -29.05
C LYS A 499 -10.14 35.55 -29.74
N PRO A 500 -11.28 34.96 -29.32
CA PRO A 500 -12.59 35.40 -29.77
C PRO A 500 -12.96 36.78 -29.22
N ASN A 501 -13.54 37.65 -30.05
CA ASN A 501 -14.19 38.88 -29.60
C ASN A 501 -15.59 38.57 -29.05
N VAL A 502 -16.07 39.37 -28.10
CA VAL A 502 -17.41 39.23 -27.49
C VAL A 502 -18.39 40.25 -28.12
N SER A 503 -19.48 39.79 -28.75
CA SER A 503 -20.61 40.67 -29.11
C SER A 503 -21.95 39.94 -29.38
N HIS A 504 -22.81 39.92 -28.34
CA HIS A 504 -24.25 40.26 -28.36
C HIS A 504 -25.32 39.52 -29.21
N LEU A 505 -26.38 39.08 -28.51
CA LEU A 505 -27.82 39.03 -28.90
C LEU A 505 -28.23 37.95 -29.96
N THR A 506 -29.45 37.39 -30.03
CA THR A 506 -30.73 37.49 -29.25
C THR A 506 -31.54 36.18 -29.36
N ALA A 507 -32.62 36.02 -28.57
CA ALA A 507 -33.65 34.96 -28.69
C ALA A 507 -35.05 35.59 -28.99
N PRO A 508 -36.22 34.90 -29.03
CA PRO A 508 -36.54 33.44 -29.04
C PRO A 508 -37.59 33.05 -30.16
N HIS A 509 -38.14 31.80 -30.17
CA HIS A 509 -39.60 31.52 -30.32
C HIS A 509 -40.04 30.02 -30.38
N ASN A 510 -40.62 29.52 -29.28
CA ASN A 510 -41.94 28.85 -29.12
C ASN A 510 -42.70 28.21 -30.34
N LYS A 511 -43.12 26.91 -30.26
CA LYS A 511 -44.55 26.45 -30.30
C LYS A 511 -44.86 24.92 -30.41
N GLN A 512 -45.81 24.48 -29.55
CA GLN A 512 -46.95 23.54 -29.75
C GLN A 512 -46.79 22.02 -30.07
N ALA A 513 -47.76 21.24 -29.56
CA ALA A 513 -48.10 19.82 -29.85
C ALA A 513 -49.55 19.74 -30.43
N PRO A 514 -50.09 18.56 -30.83
CA PRO A 514 -50.83 17.70 -29.86
C PRO A 514 -50.93 16.17 -30.18
N SER A 515 -51.50 15.42 -29.23
CA SER A 515 -52.31 14.15 -29.34
C SER A 515 -51.67 12.90 -30.02
N ASP A 516 -52.12 11.64 -29.83
CA ASP A 516 -53.44 11.09 -29.48
C ASP A 516 -53.43 9.84 -28.57
N ARG A 517 -54.63 9.34 -28.20
CA ARG A 517 -54.90 8.10 -27.44
C ARG A 517 -54.69 6.82 -28.27
N TRP A 518 -54.63 5.66 -27.60
CA TRP A 518 -55.51 4.49 -27.89
C TRP A 518 -55.55 3.49 -26.72
N ASP A 519 -56.47 2.53 -26.78
CA ASP A 519 -57.01 1.80 -25.62
C ASP A 519 -56.31 0.47 -25.26
N ALA A 520 -56.61 -0.02 -24.05
CA ALA A 520 -56.11 -1.29 -23.51
C ALA A 520 -56.98 -2.50 -23.88
N SER A 521 -56.39 -3.69 -23.89
CA SER A 521 -57.12 -4.97 -23.82
C SER A 521 -56.35 -5.99 -22.99
N SER A 522 -57.06 -6.85 -22.28
CA SER A 522 -56.51 -7.86 -21.36
C SER A 522 -56.63 -9.27 -21.94
N SER A 523 -55.76 -10.19 -21.50
CA SER A 523 -56.00 -11.63 -21.65
C SER A 523 -55.38 -12.44 -20.51
N GLU A 524 -56.23 -13.28 -19.92
CA GLU A 524 -55.92 -14.40 -19.04
C GLU A 524 -55.68 -15.66 -19.93
N VAL A 525 -55.25 -16.87 -19.53
CA VAL A 525 -54.77 -17.48 -18.27
C VAL A 525 -54.10 -18.83 -18.64
N SER A 526 -53.17 -19.37 -17.82
CA SER A 526 -53.02 -20.82 -17.46
C SER A 526 -51.60 -21.24 -17.02
N PRO A 527 -51.46 -22.24 -16.13
CA PRO A 527 -50.15 -22.74 -15.64
C PRO A 527 -49.56 -23.90 -16.47
N LEU A 528 -48.28 -24.21 -16.22
CA LEU A 528 -47.58 -25.40 -16.74
C LEU A 528 -47.58 -26.56 -15.72
N PRO A 529 -47.46 -27.83 -16.17
CA PRO A 529 -47.63 -29.00 -15.30
C PRO A 529 -46.32 -29.48 -14.64
N ASP A 530 -46.46 -30.05 -13.44
CA ASP A 530 -45.40 -30.85 -12.79
C ASP A 530 -45.10 -32.15 -13.55
N ARG A 531 -43.82 -32.47 -13.69
CA ARG A 531 -43.26 -33.85 -13.71
C ARG A 531 -41.74 -33.86 -13.83
N PHE A 532 -41.06 -34.19 -12.73
CA PHE A 532 -39.76 -34.86 -12.75
C PHE A 532 -39.74 -35.92 -11.65
N VAL A 533 -39.73 -37.18 -12.08
CA VAL A 533 -39.40 -38.35 -11.26
C VAL A 533 -38.20 -39.01 -11.95
N GLY A 534 -37.16 -39.34 -11.21
CA GLY A 534 -35.91 -39.86 -11.77
C GLY A 534 -35.95 -41.36 -12.06
N GLU A 535 -35.10 -41.79 -12.99
CA GLU A 535 -34.69 -43.18 -13.18
C GLU A 535 -33.16 -43.25 -12.97
N ASP A 536 -32.66 -44.35 -12.41
CA ASP A 536 -31.24 -44.48 -12.01
C ASP A 536 -30.27 -44.58 -13.20
N PRO A 537 -29.08 -43.97 -13.13
CA PRO A 537 -28.11 -43.98 -14.22
C PRO A 537 -27.36 -45.30 -14.34
N THR A 538 -27.47 -45.95 -15.51
CA THR A 538 -26.51 -46.97 -15.96
C THR A 538 -25.12 -46.36 -16.20
N PRO A 539 -24.03 -47.16 -16.11
CA PRO A 539 -22.67 -46.64 -16.26
C PRO A 539 -22.45 -45.99 -17.64
N PRO A 540 -21.74 -44.84 -17.71
CA PRO A 540 -21.63 -44.07 -18.93
C PRO A 540 -20.81 -44.79 -20.01
N GLY A 541 -21.40 -44.90 -21.20
CA GLY A 541 -20.64 -45.15 -22.44
C GLY A 541 -19.72 -43.97 -22.80
N PRO A 542 -18.94 -44.07 -23.89
CA PRO A 542 -18.05 -42.99 -24.33
C PRO A 542 -18.85 -41.70 -24.56
N SER A 543 -18.64 -40.72 -23.68
CA SER A 543 -19.44 -39.50 -23.62
C SER A 543 -19.28 -38.65 -24.87
N THR A 544 -20.39 -38.32 -25.53
CA THR A 544 -20.44 -37.36 -26.62
C THR A 544 -19.79 -36.03 -26.19
N PRO A 545 -18.90 -35.42 -26.98
CA PRO A 545 -18.22 -34.19 -26.58
C PRO A 545 -19.20 -33.08 -26.17
N ARG A 546 -18.97 -32.49 -25.00
CA ARG A 546 -19.80 -31.43 -24.43
C ARG A 546 -19.64 -30.17 -25.26
N THR A 547 -20.70 -29.41 -25.49
CA THR A 547 -20.60 -28.04 -26.04
C THR A 547 -20.72 -27.04 -24.90
N LEU A 548 -19.65 -26.31 -24.61
CA LEU A 548 -19.76 -25.07 -23.86
C LEU A 548 -20.25 -23.99 -24.83
N GLN A 549 -21.42 -23.42 -24.55
CA GLN A 549 -21.92 -22.24 -25.25
C GLN A 549 -21.55 -20.99 -24.44
N VAL A 550 -20.81 -20.07 -25.04
CA VAL A 550 -20.41 -18.80 -24.43
C VAL A 550 -21.21 -17.67 -25.07
N PHE A 551 -21.91 -16.90 -24.25
CA PHE A 551 -22.68 -15.72 -24.66
C PHE A 551 -22.00 -14.50 -24.04
N TRP A 552 -21.38 -13.66 -24.88
CA TRP A 552 -20.64 -12.48 -24.43
C TRP A 552 -21.29 -11.19 -24.91
N ILE A 553 -21.48 -10.27 -23.97
CA ILE A 553 -22.25 -9.03 -24.11
C ILE A 553 -21.29 -7.91 -24.51
N ASN A 554 -21.56 -7.26 -25.65
CA ASN A 554 -20.69 -6.23 -26.22
C ASN A 554 -21.48 -5.12 -26.92
N LEU A 555 -21.10 -3.87 -26.69
CA LEU A 555 -21.67 -2.71 -27.39
C LEU A 555 -21.12 -2.65 -28.82
N GLU A 556 -21.94 -2.23 -29.80
CA GLU A 556 -21.52 -2.12 -31.21
C GLU A 556 -20.41 -1.07 -31.45
N GLN A 557 -20.25 -0.12 -30.53
CA GLN A 557 -19.14 0.84 -30.55
C GLN A 557 -17.82 0.27 -30.02
N SER A 558 -17.85 -0.74 -29.13
CA SER A 558 -16.67 -1.33 -28.46
C SER A 558 -15.99 -2.38 -29.34
N LYS A 559 -15.51 -1.94 -30.52
CA LYS A 559 -14.88 -2.78 -31.56
C LYS A 559 -13.52 -3.34 -31.15
N ASP A 560 -12.82 -2.59 -30.32
CA ASP A 560 -11.55 -2.89 -29.68
C ASP A 560 -11.69 -4.04 -28.67
N ARG A 561 -12.60 -3.91 -27.68
CA ARG A 561 -12.98 -4.99 -26.75
C ARG A 561 -13.43 -6.24 -27.51
N ARG A 562 -14.27 -6.06 -28.54
CA ARG A 562 -14.68 -7.15 -29.44
C ARG A 562 -13.49 -7.88 -30.06
N THR A 563 -12.50 -7.16 -30.57
CA THR A 563 -11.30 -7.77 -31.18
C THR A 563 -10.49 -8.55 -30.15
N ALA A 564 -10.38 -8.05 -28.91
CA ALA A 564 -9.72 -8.76 -27.82
C ALA A 564 -10.48 -10.04 -27.41
N MET A 565 -11.82 -9.98 -27.28
CA MET A 565 -12.66 -11.14 -26.99
C MET A 565 -12.57 -12.20 -28.11
N GLU A 566 -12.65 -11.80 -29.38
CA GLU A 566 -12.50 -12.71 -30.53
C GLU A 566 -11.11 -13.38 -30.57
N LYS A 567 -10.04 -12.64 -30.22
CA LYS A 567 -8.67 -13.17 -30.04
C LYS A 567 -8.59 -14.16 -28.88
N MET A 568 -9.14 -13.80 -27.71
CA MET A 568 -9.15 -14.64 -26.51
C MET A 568 -9.88 -15.97 -26.75
N PHE A 569 -11.08 -15.94 -27.34
CA PHE A 569 -11.79 -17.17 -27.69
C PHE A 569 -11.06 -18.01 -28.75
N SER A 570 -10.32 -17.37 -29.66
CA SER A 570 -9.48 -18.08 -30.65
C SER A 570 -8.25 -18.74 -30.02
N SER A 571 -7.71 -18.18 -28.93
CA SER A 571 -6.69 -18.82 -28.08
C SER A 571 -7.28 -19.95 -27.25
N LEU A 572 -8.42 -19.74 -26.59
CA LEU A 572 -9.11 -20.78 -25.80
C LEU A 572 -9.44 -22.02 -26.64
N ARG A 573 -9.82 -21.86 -27.92
CA ARG A 573 -10.05 -23.01 -28.83
C ARG A 573 -8.84 -23.92 -29.03
N GLN A 574 -7.62 -23.44 -28.77
CA GLN A 574 -6.37 -24.20 -28.92
C GLN A 574 -6.00 -25.01 -27.66
N THR A 575 -6.67 -24.75 -26.53
CA THR A 575 -6.37 -25.33 -25.21
C THR A 575 -7.49 -26.19 -24.63
N LEU A 576 -8.61 -26.35 -25.36
CA LEU A 576 -9.71 -27.23 -24.97
C LEU A 576 -9.29 -28.71 -25.01
N PRO A 577 -9.71 -29.53 -24.03
CA PRO A 577 -9.62 -30.98 -24.14
C PRO A 577 -10.58 -31.49 -25.24
N ALA A 578 -10.23 -32.60 -25.89
CA ALA A 578 -11.03 -33.17 -26.99
C ALA A 578 -12.47 -33.59 -26.59
N SER A 579 -12.77 -33.68 -25.29
CA SER A 579 -14.11 -33.89 -24.74
C SER A 579 -15.00 -32.63 -24.75
N LEU A 580 -14.46 -31.46 -25.09
CA LEU A 580 -15.13 -30.17 -24.96
C LEU A 580 -15.02 -29.34 -26.24
N THR A 581 -16.17 -28.92 -26.78
CA THR A 581 -16.30 -28.04 -27.95
C THR A 581 -16.79 -26.66 -27.50
N LEU A 582 -16.37 -25.60 -28.19
CA LEU A 582 -16.66 -24.21 -27.83
C LEU A 582 -17.46 -23.49 -28.92
N GLN A 583 -18.75 -23.27 -28.63
CA GLN A 583 -19.62 -22.39 -29.39
C GLN A 583 -19.59 -21.00 -28.75
N VAL A 584 -19.42 -19.94 -29.54
CA VAL A 584 -19.34 -18.56 -29.05
C VAL A 584 -20.35 -17.71 -29.81
N VAL A 585 -21.19 -17.00 -29.05
CA VAL A 585 -22.24 -16.12 -29.55
C VAL A 585 -22.01 -14.73 -28.97
N ARG A 586 -21.91 -13.73 -29.85
CA ARG A 586 -21.87 -12.32 -29.45
C ARG A 586 -23.30 -11.82 -29.26
N VAL A 587 -23.60 -11.30 -28.08
CA VAL A 587 -24.89 -10.68 -27.75
C VAL A 587 -24.71 -9.17 -27.84
N PRO A 588 -25.42 -8.46 -28.74
CA PRO A 588 -25.43 -7.01 -28.75
C PRO A 588 -25.96 -6.50 -27.41
N ALA A 589 -25.14 -5.73 -26.69
CA ALA A 589 -25.55 -5.09 -25.44
C ALA A 589 -26.70 -4.12 -25.69
N VAL A 590 -27.54 -3.92 -24.67
CA VAL A 590 -28.55 -2.86 -24.63
C VAL A 590 -27.85 -1.54 -24.29
N THR A 591 -28.26 -0.42 -24.89
CA THR A 591 -27.74 0.91 -24.53
C THR A 591 -28.68 1.67 -23.58
N ALA A 592 -28.17 2.70 -22.88
CA ALA A 592 -29.01 3.56 -22.03
C ALA A 592 -30.12 4.27 -22.82
N GLU A 593 -29.87 4.58 -24.09
CA GLU A 593 -30.81 5.18 -25.03
C GLU A 593 -31.91 4.20 -25.44
N GLU A 594 -31.58 2.91 -25.63
CA GLU A 594 -32.58 1.85 -25.79
C GLU A 594 -33.47 1.74 -24.54
N VAL A 595 -32.91 1.78 -23.33
CA VAL A 595 -33.70 1.73 -22.08
C VAL A 595 -34.65 2.92 -21.98
N LYS A 596 -34.17 4.15 -22.25
CA LYS A 596 -35.01 5.37 -22.33
C LYS A 596 -36.13 5.19 -23.35
N ALA A 597 -35.81 4.69 -24.54
CA ALA A 597 -36.79 4.48 -25.61
C ALA A 597 -37.81 3.37 -25.29
N MET A 598 -37.44 2.35 -24.51
CA MET A 598 -38.40 1.34 -24.02
C MET A 598 -39.32 1.91 -22.95
N GLN A 599 -38.77 2.66 -21.98
CA GLN A 599 -39.55 3.29 -20.91
C GLN A 599 -40.54 4.34 -21.47
N GLN A 600 -40.10 5.20 -22.38
CA GLN A 600 -40.95 6.19 -23.07
C GLN A 600 -42.10 5.57 -23.86
N LYS A 601 -41.95 4.32 -24.31
CA LYS A 601 -42.98 3.55 -25.04
C LYS A 601 -43.84 2.66 -24.14
N GLY A 602 -43.62 2.66 -22.81
CA GLY A 602 -44.26 1.73 -21.88
C GLY A 602 -43.83 0.25 -22.07
N ALA A 603 -42.81 -0.01 -22.90
CA ALA A 603 -42.29 -1.36 -23.19
C ALA A 603 -41.29 -1.88 -22.13
N LEU A 604 -41.07 -1.08 -21.08
CA LEU A 604 -40.31 -1.41 -19.89
C LEU A 604 -40.96 -0.72 -18.69
N ALA A 605 -41.36 -1.51 -17.69
CA ALA A 605 -41.85 -1.01 -16.41
C ALA A 605 -40.79 -1.23 -15.34
N VAL A 606 -40.36 -0.15 -14.68
CA VAL A 606 -39.44 -0.18 -13.54
C VAL A 606 -40.07 0.67 -12.44
N GLU A 607 -40.27 0.09 -11.25
CA GLU A 607 -40.82 0.84 -10.10
C GLU A 607 -39.78 1.80 -9.49
N ALA A 608 -38.49 1.49 -9.63
CA ALA A 608 -37.38 2.35 -9.24
C ALA A 608 -37.17 3.48 -10.25
N LYS A 609 -36.76 4.66 -9.75
CA LYS A 609 -36.56 5.86 -10.57
C LYS A 609 -35.28 5.73 -11.41
N LEU A 610 -35.44 5.63 -12.74
CA LEU A 610 -34.29 5.66 -13.65
C LEU A 610 -33.66 7.06 -13.73
N ILE A 611 -32.33 7.11 -13.61
CA ILE A 611 -31.50 8.34 -13.64
C ILE A 611 -30.31 8.19 -14.62
N ASP A 612 -29.82 9.32 -15.13
CA ASP A 612 -28.72 9.36 -16.11
C ASP A 612 -27.33 9.19 -15.50
N ALA A 613 -27.10 9.79 -14.34
CA ALA A 613 -25.85 9.76 -13.60
C ALA A 613 -26.14 9.94 -12.10
N CYS A 614 -25.25 9.43 -11.24
CA CYS A 614 -25.31 9.69 -9.81
C CYS A 614 -24.92 11.15 -9.51
N THR A 615 -25.68 11.81 -8.64
CA THR A 615 -25.38 13.15 -8.12
C THR A 615 -24.37 13.15 -6.98
N ASP A 616 -24.22 12.01 -6.30
CA ASP A 616 -23.46 11.80 -5.08
C ASP A 616 -22.54 10.57 -5.24
N ALA A 617 -22.00 10.02 -4.14
CA ALA A 617 -21.26 8.77 -4.18
C ALA A 617 -22.14 7.62 -4.73
N CYS A 618 -21.63 6.90 -5.74
CA CYS A 618 -22.41 5.99 -6.58
C CYS A 618 -23.03 4.72 -5.96
N PRO A 619 -22.85 4.38 -4.67
CA PRO A 619 -23.75 3.42 -3.99
C PRO A 619 -25.06 4.05 -3.48
N GLN A 620 -25.09 5.36 -3.24
CA GLN A 620 -26.16 5.99 -2.46
C GLN A 620 -27.51 6.12 -3.19
N HIS A 621 -27.55 5.95 -4.52
CA HIS A 621 -28.78 6.04 -5.30
C HIS A 621 -29.67 4.81 -5.11
N HIS A 622 -29.09 3.61 -4.92
CA HIS A 622 -29.83 2.39 -4.57
C HIS A 622 -30.65 2.57 -3.28
N ALA A 623 -30.06 3.19 -2.24
CA ALA A 623 -30.75 3.50 -0.99
C ALA A 623 -31.94 4.46 -1.15
N ARG A 624 -32.01 5.19 -2.27
CA ARG A 624 -33.11 6.12 -2.62
C ARG A 624 -34.12 5.50 -3.59
N SER A 625 -34.01 4.20 -3.90
CA SER A 625 -34.77 3.53 -4.97
C SER A 625 -34.58 4.17 -6.35
N GLU A 626 -33.36 4.66 -6.60
CA GLU A 626 -32.92 5.17 -7.90
C GLU A 626 -31.97 4.14 -8.56
N LEU A 627 -31.99 4.07 -9.90
CA LEU A 627 -31.17 3.16 -10.70
C LEU A 627 -30.64 3.89 -11.93
N LEU A 628 -29.40 3.60 -12.35
CA LEU A 628 -28.87 4.18 -13.58
C LEU A 628 -29.47 3.50 -14.83
N TYR A 629 -29.73 4.28 -15.89
CA TYR A 629 -30.07 3.71 -17.20
C TYR A 629 -29.03 2.70 -17.70
N THR A 630 -27.76 2.88 -17.34
CA THR A 630 -26.65 1.97 -17.67
C THR A 630 -26.69 0.65 -16.90
N GLU A 631 -27.03 0.67 -15.61
CA GLU A 631 -27.25 -0.55 -14.82
C GLU A 631 -28.43 -1.36 -15.36
N MET A 632 -29.51 -0.67 -15.74
CA MET A 632 -30.68 -1.30 -16.33
C MET A 632 -30.40 -1.85 -17.74
N ALA A 633 -29.55 -1.16 -18.51
CA ALA A 633 -29.08 -1.63 -19.82
C ALA A 633 -28.20 -2.89 -19.69
N CYS A 634 -27.27 -2.93 -18.73
CA CYS A 634 -26.50 -4.14 -18.41
C CYS A 634 -27.45 -5.29 -18.03
N SER A 635 -28.40 -5.04 -17.13
CA SER A 635 -29.40 -6.03 -16.69
C SER A 635 -30.20 -6.64 -17.84
N LEU A 636 -30.71 -5.81 -18.76
CA LEU A 636 -31.45 -6.27 -19.94
C LEU A 636 -30.55 -6.97 -20.97
N SER A 637 -29.25 -6.68 -20.99
CA SER A 637 -28.26 -7.38 -21.83
C SER A 637 -28.04 -8.82 -21.37
N HIS A 638 -27.94 -9.04 -20.05
CA HIS A 638 -27.86 -10.39 -19.47
C HIS A 638 -29.13 -11.20 -19.72
N LEU A 639 -30.31 -10.58 -19.61
CA LEU A 639 -31.58 -11.24 -19.96
C LEU A 639 -31.66 -11.57 -21.47
N ARG A 640 -31.22 -10.66 -22.35
CA ARG A 640 -31.09 -10.89 -23.81
C ARG A 640 -30.14 -12.06 -24.13
N ALA A 641 -29.07 -12.24 -23.35
CA ALA A 641 -28.16 -13.39 -23.46
C ALA A 641 -28.80 -14.71 -23.00
N ILE A 642 -29.52 -14.70 -21.88
CA ILE A 642 -30.29 -15.84 -21.36
C ILE A 642 -31.39 -16.29 -22.34
N GLU A 643 -32.11 -15.34 -22.95
CA GLU A 643 -33.11 -15.63 -24.00
C GLU A 643 -32.48 -16.35 -25.20
N GLN A 644 -31.32 -15.89 -25.69
CA GLN A 644 -30.60 -16.53 -26.80
C GLN A 644 -30.07 -17.92 -26.42
N ALA A 645 -29.56 -18.11 -25.21
CA ALA A 645 -29.09 -19.41 -24.73
C ALA A 645 -30.22 -20.45 -24.63
N LEU A 646 -31.40 -20.04 -24.14
CA LEU A 646 -32.59 -20.90 -24.11
C LEU A 646 -33.11 -21.23 -25.52
N ALA A 647 -33.08 -20.26 -26.45
CA ALA A 647 -33.42 -20.50 -27.86
C ALA A 647 -32.42 -21.44 -28.55
N GLY A 648 -31.13 -21.34 -28.22
CA GLY A 648 -30.06 -22.27 -28.62
C GLY A 648 -30.08 -23.62 -27.90
N ASN A 649 -31.15 -23.92 -27.14
CA ASN A 649 -31.35 -25.16 -26.38
C ASN A 649 -30.23 -25.49 -25.36
N SER A 650 -29.48 -24.49 -24.91
CA SER A 650 -28.31 -24.65 -24.03
C SER A 650 -28.67 -25.35 -22.72
N GLY A 651 -28.01 -26.48 -22.42
CA GLY A 651 -28.09 -27.10 -21.09
C GLY A 651 -27.27 -26.34 -20.03
N LEU A 652 -26.17 -25.74 -20.48
CA LEU A 652 -25.20 -24.95 -19.73
C LEU A 652 -24.71 -23.81 -20.63
N ALA A 653 -24.62 -22.60 -20.08
CA ALA A 653 -24.07 -21.44 -20.77
C ALA A 653 -23.08 -20.70 -19.87
N LEU A 654 -22.02 -20.13 -20.47
CA LEU A 654 -21.13 -19.15 -19.84
C LEU A 654 -21.56 -17.75 -20.32
N MET A 655 -22.07 -16.93 -19.41
CA MET A 655 -22.39 -15.53 -19.64
C MET A 655 -21.19 -14.65 -19.31
N MET A 656 -20.91 -13.65 -20.14
CA MET A 656 -19.77 -12.75 -19.98
C MET A 656 -20.08 -11.32 -20.43
N GLU A 657 -19.43 -10.33 -19.82
CA GLU A 657 -19.30 -8.95 -20.29
C GLU A 657 -17.97 -8.81 -21.10
N ASP A 658 -17.84 -7.75 -21.91
CA ASP A 658 -16.71 -7.59 -22.86
C ASP A 658 -15.40 -7.05 -22.25
N ASP A 659 -15.32 -6.94 -20.93
CA ASP A 659 -14.10 -6.60 -20.17
C ASP A 659 -13.64 -7.72 -19.21
N ILE A 660 -13.96 -8.99 -19.48
CA ILE A 660 -13.45 -10.17 -18.74
C ILE A 660 -12.36 -10.93 -19.51
N GLU A 661 -11.27 -11.29 -18.81
CA GLU A 661 -10.22 -12.19 -19.28
C GLU A 661 -10.44 -13.64 -18.78
N ILE A 662 -10.34 -14.60 -19.71
CA ILE A 662 -10.28 -16.04 -19.45
C ILE A 662 -8.80 -16.45 -19.49
N TYR A 663 -8.32 -17.13 -18.44
CA TYR A 663 -6.97 -17.70 -18.47
C TYR A 663 -6.87 -18.88 -19.48
N PRO A 664 -5.75 -19.05 -20.20
CA PRO A 664 -5.70 -19.93 -21.37
C PRO A 664 -6.15 -21.38 -21.12
N GLU A 665 -5.84 -21.96 -19.97
CA GLU A 665 -6.09 -23.37 -19.66
C GLU A 665 -7.48 -23.64 -19.05
N PHE A 666 -8.36 -22.62 -18.97
CA PHE A 666 -9.73 -22.77 -18.45
C PHE A 666 -10.51 -23.91 -19.11
N GLY A 667 -10.27 -24.16 -20.40
CA GLY A 667 -10.87 -25.28 -21.12
C GLY A 667 -10.56 -26.65 -20.50
N ALA A 668 -9.33 -26.84 -19.99
CA ALA A 668 -8.90 -28.07 -19.32
C ALA A 668 -9.34 -28.13 -17.85
N ASP A 669 -9.51 -26.98 -17.21
CA ASP A 669 -9.98 -26.89 -15.82
C ASP A 669 -11.53 -27.03 -15.73
N LEU A 670 -12.31 -26.66 -16.76
CA LEU A 670 -13.78 -26.60 -16.72
C LEU A 670 -14.46 -27.84 -16.17
N GLU A 671 -14.15 -29.05 -16.67
CA GLU A 671 -14.83 -30.26 -16.19
C GLU A 671 -14.48 -30.57 -14.72
N ARG A 672 -13.31 -30.15 -14.24
CA ARG A 672 -12.93 -30.23 -12.81
C ARG A 672 -13.68 -29.19 -11.97
N LEU A 673 -14.06 -28.05 -12.55
CA LEU A 673 -14.92 -27.06 -11.91
C LEU A 673 -16.37 -27.57 -11.85
N LEU A 674 -16.90 -28.08 -12.95
CA LEU A 674 -18.27 -28.59 -13.02
C LEU A 674 -18.47 -29.85 -12.16
N ALA A 675 -17.45 -30.70 -12.02
CA ALA A 675 -17.46 -31.84 -11.10
C ALA A 675 -17.35 -31.47 -9.60
N GLN A 676 -17.06 -30.20 -9.29
CA GLN A 676 -16.99 -29.67 -7.91
C GLN A 676 -18.05 -28.58 -7.65
N ALA A 677 -18.94 -28.32 -8.61
CA ALA A 677 -20.05 -27.40 -8.45
C ALA A 677 -21.10 -28.01 -7.50
N PRO A 678 -21.49 -27.35 -6.39
CA PRO A 678 -22.38 -27.95 -5.39
C PRO A 678 -23.75 -28.36 -5.95
N GLU A 679 -24.28 -29.50 -5.50
CA GLU A 679 -25.55 -30.04 -6.02
C GLU A 679 -26.70 -29.03 -5.95
N GLY A 680 -27.59 -29.05 -6.96
CA GLY A 680 -28.72 -28.12 -7.05
C GLY A 680 -28.37 -26.68 -7.45
N TRP A 681 -27.12 -26.38 -7.80
CA TRP A 681 -26.73 -25.03 -8.25
C TRP A 681 -27.57 -24.55 -9.45
N SER A 682 -27.90 -23.25 -9.49
CA SER A 682 -28.53 -22.59 -10.65
C SER A 682 -27.56 -21.71 -11.42
N ALA A 683 -26.69 -20.99 -10.70
CA ALA A 683 -25.61 -20.20 -11.28
C ALA A 683 -24.31 -20.28 -10.43
N LEU A 684 -23.17 -20.20 -11.12
CA LEU A 684 -21.83 -20.08 -10.53
C LEU A 684 -21.24 -18.75 -10.98
N GLN A 685 -21.11 -17.79 -10.08
CA GLN A 685 -20.45 -16.50 -10.32
C GLN A 685 -18.94 -16.75 -10.47
N MET A 686 -18.36 -16.41 -11.63
CA MET A 686 -16.98 -16.80 -12.01
C MET A 686 -15.97 -15.65 -11.90
N SER A 687 -16.45 -14.40 -11.96
CA SER A 687 -15.70 -13.20 -11.56
C SER A 687 -16.49 -12.38 -10.54
N THR A 688 -15.77 -11.60 -9.74
CA THR A 688 -16.33 -10.64 -8.77
C THR A 688 -15.34 -9.51 -8.56
N VAL A 689 -15.84 -8.32 -8.26
CA VAL A 689 -15.03 -7.18 -7.80
C VAL A 689 -14.94 -7.09 -6.27
N SER A 690 -15.64 -7.97 -5.53
CA SER A 690 -15.65 -7.98 -4.07
C SER A 690 -14.34 -8.54 -3.50
N THR A 691 -13.44 -7.67 -3.06
CA THR A 691 -12.15 -8.03 -2.43
C THR A 691 -12.33 -8.99 -1.25
N LYS A 692 -13.44 -8.87 -0.49
CA LYS A 692 -13.78 -9.79 0.61
C LYS A 692 -14.00 -11.21 0.09
N ALA A 693 -14.77 -11.38 -0.99
CA ALA A 693 -15.02 -12.69 -1.62
C ALA A 693 -13.73 -13.35 -2.11
N ILE A 694 -12.85 -12.57 -2.77
CA ILE A 694 -11.56 -13.02 -3.28
C ILE A 694 -10.65 -13.53 -2.15
N LEU A 695 -10.59 -12.79 -1.03
CA LEU A 695 -9.84 -13.21 0.14
C LEU A 695 -10.47 -14.44 0.84
N GLN A 696 -11.79 -14.56 0.88
CA GLN A 696 -12.49 -15.73 1.44
C GLN A 696 -12.24 -17.01 0.63
N LEU A 697 -12.34 -16.96 -0.70
CA LEU A 697 -12.08 -18.12 -1.57
C LEU A 697 -10.60 -18.58 -1.49
N ALA A 698 -9.66 -17.64 -1.56
CA ALA A 698 -8.24 -17.97 -1.51
C ALA A 698 -7.70 -18.36 -0.11
N SER A 699 -8.46 -18.12 0.96
CA SER A 699 -8.14 -18.60 2.33
C SER A 699 -8.82 -19.91 2.67
N SER A 700 -10.08 -20.11 2.26
CA SER A 700 -10.81 -21.36 2.48
C SER A 700 -10.30 -22.54 1.64
N GLY A 701 -9.78 -22.28 0.44
CA GLY A 701 -9.28 -23.32 -0.47
C GLY A 701 -10.37 -24.16 -1.14
N VAL A 702 -11.64 -23.73 -1.07
CA VAL A 702 -12.75 -24.36 -1.81
C VAL A 702 -12.91 -23.72 -3.18
N PHE A 703 -13.28 -24.52 -4.18
CA PHE A 703 -13.55 -24.02 -5.53
C PHE A 703 -14.80 -23.14 -5.59
N PHE A 704 -15.81 -23.44 -4.77
CA PHE A 704 -17.07 -22.72 -4.69
C PHE A 704 -17.51 -22.54 -3.23
N GLN A 705 -17.98 -21.34 -2.90
CA GLN A 705 -18.70 -21.06 -1.65
C GLN A 705 -20.09 -20.49 -1.98
N PRO A 706 -21.11 -20.63 -1.11
CA PRO A 706 -22.41 -19.98 -1.31
C PRO A 706 -22.25 -18.46 -1.43
N ARG A 707 -23.00 -17.82 -2.34
CA ARG A 707 -22.89 -16.37 -2.57
C ARG A 707 -23.48 -15.58 -1.39
N GLU A 708 -22.65 -14.85 -0.65
CA GLU A 708 -23.13 -13.84 0.31
C GLU A 708 -23.70 -12.61 -0.45
N ARG A 709 -24.69 -11.91 0.14
CA ARG A 709 -25.44 -10.82 -0.54
C ARG A 709 -24.55 -9.63 -0.96
N HIS A 710 -23.41 -9.41 -0.29
CA HIS A 710 -22.40 -8.39 -0.61
C HIS A 710 -21.25 -8.89 -1.52
N PHE A 711 -21.47 -9.94 -2.32
CA PHE A 711 -20.53 -10.39 -3.35
C PHE A 711 -20.98 -9.94 -4.75
N TYR A 712 -20.41 -8.83 -5.21
CA TYR A 712 -20.91 -8.06 -6.37
C TYR A 712 -20.06 -8.20 -7.66
N GLY A 713 -20.66 -7.81 -8.78
CA GLY A 713 -20.17 -7.98 -10.17
C GLY A 713 -20.86 -9.12 -10.93
N THR A 714 -21.53 -8.82 -12.05
CA THR A 714 -22.11 -9.78 -13.02
C THR A 714 -21.18 -10.20 -14.15
N GLY A 715 -19.97 -9.65 -14.20
CA GLY A 715 -19.08 -9.70 -15.37
C GLY A 715 -18.90 -11.08 -15.99
N SER A 716 -18.89 -12.17 -15.21
CA SER A 716 -18.98 -13.52 -15.77
C SER A 716 -19.59 -14.55 -14.82
N TYR A 717 -20.39 -15.47 -15.36
CA TYR A 717 -20.98 -16.57 -14.61
C TYR A 717 -21.39 -17.75 -15.51
N LEU A 718 -21.28 -18.97 -14.99
CA LEU A 718 -21.92 -20.14 -15.57
C LEU A 718 -23.37 -20.21 -15.08
N ILE A 719 -24.32 -20.52 -15.96
CA ILE A 719 -25.73 -20.70 -15.63
C ILE A 719 -26.30 -21.93 -16.33
N ASN A 720 -27.08 -22.73 -15.61
CA ASN A 720 -27.70 -23.92 -16.18
C ASN A 720 -29.11 -23.64 -16.72
N ARG A 721 -29.69 -24.60 -17.44
CA ARG A 721 -31.02 -24.48 -18.06
C ARG A 721 -32.12 -24.10 -17.06
N TYR A 722 -32.07 -24.60 -15.82
CA TYR A 722 -33.05 -24.26 -14.79
C TYR A 722 -32.94 -22.79 -14.39
N GLY A 723 -31.73 -22.30 -14.06
CA GLY A 723 -31.51 -20.90 -13.70
C GLY A 723 -31.90 -19.95 -14.83
N MET A 724 -31.53 -20.28 -16.07
CA MET A 724 -31.93 -19.52 -17.26
C MET A 724 -33.45 -19.46 -17.42
N ALA A 725 -34.14 -20.60 -17.34
CA ALA A 725 -35.60 -20.67 -17.49
C ALA A 725 -36.34 -19.93 -16.35
N HIS A 726 -35.83 -20.01 -15.12
CA HIS A 726 -36.37 -19.30 -13.97
C HIS A 726 -36.32 -17.78 -14.19
N LEU A 727 -35.15 -17.23 -14.53
CA LEU A 727 -34.96 -15.80 -14.77
C LEU A 727 -35.78 -15.30 -15.97
N ARG A 728 -35.81 -16.04 -17.08
CA ARG A 728 -36.65 -15.69 -18.23
C ARG A 728 -38.13 -15.65 -17.86
N ASN A 729 -38.63 -16.63 -17.10
CA ASN A 729 -40.04 -16.68 -16.72
C ASN A 729 -40.41 -15.54 -15.75
N LEU A 730 -39.54 -15.22 -14.79
CA LEU A 730 -39.78 -14.15 -13.83
C LEU A 730 -39.83 -12.76 -14.49
N TYR A 731 -38.96 -12.51 -15.47
CA TYR A 731 -38.85 -11.21 -16.16
C TYR A 731 -39.57 -11.17 -17.53
N ALA A 732 -40.37 -12.18 -17.87
CA ALA A 732 -41.08 -12.30 -19.14
C ALA A 732 -42.00 -11.10 -19.45
N THR A 733 -42.60 -10.50 -18.42
CA THR A 733 -43.47 -9.32 -18.52
C THR A 733 -42.70 -8.00 -18.61
N ARG A 734 -41.36 -8.02 -18.47
CA ARG A 734 -40.48 -6.84 -18.36
C ARG A 734 -40.90 -5.85 -17.26
N HIS A 735 -41.50 -6.38 -16.19
CA HIS A 735 -41.90 -5.64 -15.00
C HIS A 735 -40.85 -5.81 -13.90
N PHE A 736 -40.08 -4.75 -13.63
CA PHE A 736 -38.97 -4.76 -12.68
C PHE A 736 -39.39 -4.06 -11.39
N GLN A 737 -39.70 -4.88 -10.38
CA GLN A 737 -40.08 -4.40 -9.06
C GLN A 737 -38.92 -3.70 -8.34
N ALA A 738 -39.23 -2.64 -7.60
CA ALA A 738 -38.33 -1.98 -6.65
C ALA A 738 -38.30 -2.83 -5.38
N LYS A 739 -37.62 -3.98 -5.49
CA LYS A 739 -37.76 -5.15 -4.61
C LYS A 739 -37.65 -4.76 -3.12
N PRO A 740 -38.75 -4.78 -2.34
CA PRO A 740 -38.68 -4.44 -0.93
C PRO A 740 -37.99 -5.59 -0.17
N GLY A 741 -36.82 -5.33 0.42
CA GLY A 741 -36.16 -6.29 1.32
C GLY A 741 -34.73 -6.70 0.97
N THR A 742 -33.97 -5.96 0.15
CA THR A 742 -32.50 -6.08 0.08
C THR A 742 -31.82 -5.29 1.21
N PRO A 743 -31.24 -5.94 2.24
CA PRO A 743 -30.51 -5.25 3.30
C PRO A 743 -29.05 -5.08 2.85
N GLY A 744 -28.77 -3.97 2.17
CA GLY A 744 -27.47 -3.61 1.60
C GLY A 744 -27.66 -2.60 0.49
N ALA A 745 -26.99 -1.45 0.56
CA ALA A 745 -27.16 -0.33 -0.38
C ALA A 745 -26.13 -0.39 -1.52
N ASP A 746 -25.59 -1.58 -1.79
CA ASP A 746 -24.25 -1.75 -2.38
C ASP A 746 -24.22 -2.77 -3.54
N SER A 747 -25.38 -3.20 -4.06
CA SER A 747 -25.48 -4.27 -5.08
C SER A 747 -26.07 -3.76 -6.40
N LEU A 748 -25.32 -3.87 -7.50
CA LEU A 748 -25.77 -3.42 -8.82
C LEU A 748 -27.02 -4.16 -9.28
N GLN A 749 -27.92 -3.46 -9.98
CA GLN A 749 -29.23 -4.01 -10.38
C GLN A 749 -29.15 -5.33 -11.15
N ALA A 750 -28.12 -5.49 -11.99
CA ALA A 750 -27.90 -6.73 -12.76
C ALA A 750 -27.69 -7.95 -11.83
N GLU A 751 -27.06 -7.78 -10.68
CA GLU A 751 -26.87 -8.84 -9.68
C GLU A 751 -28.15 -9.15 -8.93
N GLY A 752 -28.95 -8.12 -8.60
CA GLY A 752 -30.27 -8.28 -7.99
C GLY A 752 -31.21 -9.07 -8.90
N ILE A 753 -31.09 -8.86 -10.21
CA ILE A 753 -31.83 -9.57 -11.26
C ILE A 753 -31.30 -10.99 -11.48
N ILE A 754 -29.99 -11.18 -11.67
CA ILE A 754 -29.41 -12.49 -12.04
C ILE A 754 -29.23 -13.41 -10.83
N TYR A 755 -28.70 -12.91 -9.71
CA TYR A 755 -28.42 -13.72 -8.52
C TYR A 755 -29.48 -13.55 -7.43
N GLY A 756 -29.99 -12.33 -7.22
CA GLY A 756 -30.98 -11.99 -6.20
C GLY A 756 -32.41 -12.46 -6.50
N SER A 757 -32.62 -13.14 -7.63
CA SER A 757 -33.90 -13.74 -8.05
C SER A 757 -33.78 -15.22 -8.46
N LEU A 758 -32.65 -15.88 -8.18
CA LEU A 758 -32.55 -17.33 -8.20
C LEU A 758 -32.87 -17.90 -6.80
N PRO A 759 -33.25 -19.19 -6.67
CA PRO A 759 -33.52 -19.80 -5.37
C PRO A 759 -32.36 -19.64 -4.37
N GLU A 760 -32.67 -19.33 -3.11
CA GLU A 760 -31.65 -19.14 -2.09
C GLU A 760 -30.85 -20.44 -1.86
N GLY A 761 -29.53 -20.30 -1.71
CA GLY A 761 -28.59 -21.43 -1.67
C GLY A 761 -28.19 -21.99 -3.03
N SER A 762 -28.90 -21.73 -4.15
CA SER A 762 -28.52 -22.27 -5.46
C SER A 762 -27.46 -21.45 -6.21
N VAL A 763 -27.10 -20.26 -5.72
CA VAL A 763 -26.05 -19.41 -6.31
C VAL A 763 -24.75 -19.53 -5.51
N HIS A 764 -23.68 -19.94 -6.20
CA HIS A 764 -22.34 -20.07 -5.65
C HIS A 764 -21.37 -19.12 -6.35
N ILE A 765 -20.24 -18.82 -5.69
CA ILE A 765 -19.20 -17.92 -6.20
C ILE A 765 -17.84 -18.60 -6.24
N SER A 766 -17.05 -18.24 -7.25
CA SER A 766 -15.65 -18.57 -7.43
C SER A 766 -14.88 -17.37 -8.03
N THR A 767 -13.56 -17.47 -8.10
CA THR A 767 -12.67 -16.42 -8.62
C THR A 767 -11.71 -17.01 -9.64
N HIS A 768 -12.30 -17.48 -10.75
CA HIS A 768 -11.56 -18.04 -11.87
C HIS A 768 -11.33 -17.03 -12.99
N PHE A 769 -12.18 -16.01 -13.13
CA PHE A 769 -12.03 -14.95 -14.11
C PHE A 769 -11.82 -13.59 -13.46
N PHE A 770 -11.14 -12.70 -14.19
CA PHE A 770 -10.79 -11.36 -13.76
C PHE A 770 -11.07 -10.35 -14.87
N PHE A 771 -11.15 -9.06 -14.53
CA PHE A 771 -11.46 -8.01 -15.49
C PHE A 771 -10.18 -7.59 -16.24
N ASN A 772 -10.23 -7.50 -17.58
CA ASN A 772 -9.12 -6.94 -18.37
C ASN A 772 -9.18 -5.41 -18.37
N VAL A 773 -8.78 -4.84 -17.24
CA VAL A 773 -8.76 -3.39 -17.03
C VAL A 773 -7.42 -2.76 -17.45
N GLY A 774 -6.45 -3.58 -17.88
CA GLY A 774 -5.16 -3.11 -18.40
C GLY A 774 -5.26 -2.67 -19.87
N ASP A 775 -5.99 -3.43 -20.70
CA ASP A 775 -6.21 -3.06 -22.10
C ASP A 775 -7.45 -2.14 -22.27
N PHE A 776 -8.46 -2.25 -21.40
CA PHE A 776 -9.74 -1.55 -21.53
C PHE A 776 -10.28 -1.03 -20.17
N PRO A 777 -10.37 0.30 -19.94
CA PRO A 777 -11.00 0.81 -18.72
C PRO A 777 -12.48 0.39 -18.66
N THR A 778 -12.89 -0.22 -17.53
CA THR A 778 -14.25 -0.74 -17.34
C THR A 778 -15.28 0.37 -17.21
N THR A 779 -16.55 0.07 -17.49
CA THR A 779 -17.64 1.01 -17.24
C THR A 779 -17.76 1.38 -15.76
N VAL A 780 -17.32 0.49 -14.85
CA VAL A 780 -17.25 0.73 -13.41
C VAL A 780 -16.26 1.85 -13.06
N HIS A 781 -15.08 1.89 -13.69
CA HIS A 781 -14.11 2.98 -13.45
C HIS A 781 -14.64 4.36 -13.85
N LEU A 782 -15.40 4.46 -14.95
CA LEU A 782 -16.01 5.72 -15.39
C LEU A 782 -17.06 6.28 -14.41
N MET A 783 -17.57 5.45 -13.49
CA MET A 783 -18.52 5.88 -12.45
C MET A 783 -17.85 6.21 -11.10
N SER A 784 -16.55 5.90 -10.89
CA SER A 784 -15.95 5.86 -9.54
C SER A 784 -15.12 7.10 -9.13
N ASN A 785 -15.28 8.24 -9.81
CA ASN A 785 -14.50 9.49 -9.59
C ASN A 785 -14.62 10.13 -8.19
N SER A 786 -15.35 9.54 -7.25
CA SER A 786 -15.68 10.13 -5.93
C SER A 786 -15.49 9.17 -4.74
N SER A 787 -14.88 7.99 -4.93
CA SER A 787 -14.77 6.99 -3.85
C SER A 787 -13.43 6.24 -3.82
N GLU A 788 -12.75 6.27 -2.67
CA GLU A 788 -11.45 5.59 -2.41
C GLU A 788 -11.51 4.05 -2.51
N TRP A 789 -12.72 3.48 -2.65
CA TRP A 789 -13.01 2.06 -2.61
C TRP A 789 -12.64 1.28 -3.90
N TYR A 790 -12.44 1.97 -5.03
CA TYR A 790 -12.22 1.36 -6.35
C TYR A 790 -10.89 1.76 -7.00
N THR A 791 -9.80 1.78 -6.23
CA THR A 791 -8.45 2.05 -6.77
C THR A 791 -8.02 0.98 -7.77
N VAL A 792 -7.42 1.40 -8.90
CA VAL A 792 -6.87 0.53 -9.98
C VAL A 792 -5.93 -0.57 -9.45
N SER A 793 -5.28 -0.29 -8.30
CA SER A 793 -4.47 -1.25 -7.55
C SER A 793 -5.17 -2.60 -7.32
N SER A 794 -6.51 -2.62 -7.16
CA SER A 794 -7.28 -3.84 -6.90
C SER A 794 -7.22 -4.85 -8.04
N VAL A 795 -7.18 -4.40 -9.31
CA VAL A 795 -7.17 -5.29 -10.49
C VAL A 795 -5.78 -5.84 -10.76
N ALA A 796 -4.77 -4.97 -10.74
CA ALA A 796 -3.38 -5.39 -10.83
C ALA A 796 -3.01 -6.35 -9.67
N TRP A 797 -3.58 -6.11 -8.48
CA TRP A 797 -3.54 -7.03 -7.34
C TRP A 797 -4.31 -8.32 -7.64
N GLN A 798 -5.56 -8.30 -8.13
CA GLN A 798 -6.35 -9.49 -8.49
C GLN A 798 -5.59 -10.40 -9.45
N ARG A 799 -5.07 -9.87 -10.57
CA ARG A 799 -4.31 -10.63 -11.57
C ARG A 799 -3.07 -11.28 -10.93
N ASN A 800 -2.28 -10.50 -10.19
CA ASN A 800 -1.13 -11.02 -9.44
C ASN A 800 -1.50 -12.06 -8.38
N PHE A 801 -2.61 -11.84 -7.66
CA PHE A 801 -3.08 -12.65 -6.55
C PHE A 801 -3.58 -14.00 -7.06
N VAL A 802 -4.42 -14.02 -8.09
CA VAL A 802 -4.89 -15.24 -8.75
C VAL A 802 -3.72 -16.00 -9.36
N HIS A 803 -2.80 -15.37 -10.10
CA HIS A 803 -1.61 -16.07 -10.62
C HIS A 803 -0.75 -16.71 -9.51
N ARG A 804 -0.49 -16.00 -8.39
CA ARG A 804 0.29 -16.53 -7.25
C ARG A 804 -0.45 -17.64 -6.48
N HIS A 805 -1.78 -17.57 -6.38
CA HIS A 805 -2.58 -18.52 -5.62
C HIS A 805 -3.22 -19.63 -6.47
N ARG A 806 -3.03 -19.62 -7.80
CA ARG A 806 -3.59 -20.62 -8.71
C ARG A 806 -3.26 -22.05 -8.31
N GLY A 807 -2.02 -22.33 -7.91
CA GLY A 807 -1.61 -23.66 -7.42
C GLY A 807 -2.24 -24.09 -6.08
N ARG A 808 -2.95 -23.19 -5.39
CA ARG A 808 -3.78 -23.48 -4.20
C ARG A 808 -5.28 -23.51 -4.51
N LEU A 809 -5.74 -22.66 -5.43
CA LEU A 809 -7.13 -22.62 -5.93
C LEU A 809 -7.44 -23.80 -6.86
N VAL A 810 -6.41 -24.34 -7.53
CA VAL A 810 -6.50 -25.47 -8.47
C VAL A 810 -5.38 -26.47 -8.14
N PRO A 811 -5.48 -27.20 -7.01
CA PRO A 811 -4.47 -28.20 -6.64
C PRO A 811 -4.39 -29.32 -7.69
N ALA A 812 -3.17 -29.76 -7.97
CA ALA A 812 -2.87 -30.82 -8.93
C ALA A 812 -3.28 -32.19 -8.37
N ALA A 813 -4.56 -32.52 -8.54
CA ALA A 813 -5.32 -33.52 -7.78
C ALA A 813 -5.47 -33.16 -6.29
N PRO A 814 -6.53 -33.61 -5.60
CA PRO A 814 -6.57 -33.57 -4.15
C PRO A 814 -5.47 -34.48 -3.60
N ALA A 815 -4.54 -33.93 -2.83
CA ALA A 815 -3.70 -34.73 -1.95
C ALA A 815 -4.64 -35.37 -0.91
N THR A 816 -4.98 -36.64 -1.10
CA THR A 816 -6.06 -37.33 -0.37
C THR A 816 -5.80 -37.44 1.14
N SER A 817 -4.56 -37.21 1.58
CA SER A 817 -4.25 -36.85 2.95
C SER A 817 -4.50 -35.35 3.21
N SER A 818 -5.76 -34.99 3.45
CA SER A 818 -6.00 -34.05 4.55
C SER A 818 -5.49 -34.71 5.85
N PRO A 819 -5.06 -33.96 6.88
CA PRO A 819 -4.64 -34.57 8.14
C PRO A 819 -5.86 -35.19 8.82
N GLU A 820 -6.09 -36.49 8.57
CA GLU A 820 -7.27 -37.21 9.04
C GLU A 820 -7.51 -37.05 10.54
N ARG A 821 -6.41 -36.92 11.30
CA ARG A 821 -6.42 -36.90 12.76
C ARG A 821 -7.14 -35.69 13.34
N LEU A 822 -6.94 -34.51 12.75
CA LEU A 822 -7.66 -33.28 13.14
C LEU A 822 -9.07 -33.22 12.57
N ALA A 823 -9.31 -33.75 11.36
CA ALA A 823 -10.69 -33.88 10.84
C ALA A 823 -11.54 -34.83 11.69
N LYS A 824 -10.93 -35.86 12.30
CA LYS A 824 -11.55 -36.79 13.25
C LYS A 824 -11.59 -36.26 14.70
N SER A 825 -10.80 -35.23 15.03
CA SER A 825 -10.79 -34.62 16.37
C SER A 825 -12.05 -33.78 16.61
N SER A 826 -12.58 -33.85 17.82
CA SER A 826 -13.81 -33.18 18.24
C SER A 826 -13.55 -31.82 18.90
N PHE A 827 -14.32 -30.80 18.49
CA PHE A 827 -14.15 -29.42 18.94
C PHE A 827 -15.43 -28.89 19.60
N LEU A 828 -15.29 -28.10 20.68
CA LEU A 828 -16.37 -27.28 21.23
C LEU A 828 -16.05 -25.78 21.05
N ALA A 829 -16.72 -25.13 20.10
CA ALA A 829 -16.66 -23.68 19.92
C ALA A 829 -17.64 -22.97 20.86
N MET A 830 -17.18 -21.97 21.59
CA MET A 830 -17.94 -21.21 22.58
C MET A 830 -17.81 -19.71 22.33
N THR A 831 -18.94 -19.01 22.30
CA THR A 831 -18.97 -17.55 22.12
C THR A 831 -20.19 -16.92 22.79
N THR A 832 -20.09 -15.65 23.17
CA THR A 832 -21.22 -14.85 23.66
C THR A 832 -21.69 -13.87 22.60
N LEU A 833 -22.98 -13.92 22.27
CA LEU A 833 -23.66 -12.96 21.39
C LEU A 833 -24.49 -12.01 22.28
N VAL A 834 -24.18 -10.71 22.28
CA VAL A 834 -24.75 -9.78 23.27
C VAL A 834 -25.90 -8.98 22.67
N CYS A 835 -27.11 -9.26 23.12
CA CYS A 835 -28.30 -8.49 22.75
C CYS A 835 -28.30 -7.16 23.51
N ARG A 836 -28.03 -6.08 22.77
CA ARG A 836 -28.10 -4.68 23.23
C ARG A 836 -29.07 -3.90 22.34
N ASN A 837 -29.68 -2.87 22.92
CA ASN A 837 -30.91 -2.26 22.42
C ASN A 837 -30.71 -1.25 21.26
N ASN A 838 -30.01 -1.64 20.18
CA ASN A 838 -30.22 -1.28 18.76
C ASN A 838 -29.01 -1.46 17.80
N THR A 839 -27.80 -1.83 18.26
CA THR A 839 -26.63 -2.03 17.37
C THR A 839 -25.78 -3.25 17.72
N GLY A 840 -25.04 -3.79 16.74
CA GLY A 840 -24.08 -4.89 16.91
C GLY A 840 -24.64 -6.28 16.61
N PHE A 841 -25.66 -6.71 17.38
CA PHE A 841 -26.21 -8.08 17.38
C PHE A 841 -26.47 -8.68 16.00
N ASP A 842 -27.02 -7.88 15.09
CA ASP A 842 -27.41 -8.29 13.73
C ASP A 842 -26.19 -8.59 12.83
N GLY A 843 -25.06 -7.92 13.07
CA GLY A 843 -23.78 -8.19 12.41
C GLY A 843 -23.01 -9.34 13.06
N GLU A 844 -23.00 -9.40 14.40
CA GLU A 844 -22.36 -10.47 15.19
C GLU A 844 -23.03 -11.83 14.95
N SER A 845 -24.36 -11.88 14.89
CA SER A 845 -25.11 -13.09 14.54
C SER A 845 -24.79 -13.57 13.12
N ARG A 846 -24.72 -12.67 12.13
CA ARG A 846 -24.27 -13.01 10.76
C ARG A 846 -22.80 -13.46 10.70
N SER A 847 -21.93 -12.90 11.55
CA SER A 847 -20.53 -13.33 11.72
C SER A 847 -20.44 -14.77 12.27
N ILE A 848 -21.16 -15.09 13.34
CA ILE A 848 -21.22 -16.46 13.88
C ILE A 848 -21.87 -17.41 12.86
N ALA A 849 -22.92 -16.98 12.15
CA ALA A 849 -23.60 -17.77 11.12
C ALA A 849 -22.71 -18.17 9.95
N ALA A 850 -21.84 -17.26 9.49
CA ALA A 850 -20.83 -17.55 8.49
C ALA A 850 -19.73 -18.46 9.06
N SER A 851 -19.36 -18.27 10.33
CA SER A 851 -18.34 -19.06 11.02
C SER A 851 -18.74 -20.52 11.21
N ILE A 852 -19.98 -20.79 11.66
CA ILE A 852 -20.57 -22.13 11.76
C ILE A 852 -20.50 -22.85 10.41
N ARG A 853 -20.93 -22.17 9.33
CA ARG A 853 -20.92 -22.74 7.98
C ARG A 853 -19.51 -23.01 7.44
N ALA A 854 -18.54 -22.12 7.71
CA ALA A 854 -17.14 -22.32 7.31
C ALA A 854 -16.45 -23.46 8.07
N MET A 855 -16.90 -23.76 9.29
CA MET A 855 -16.38 -24.86 10.12
C MET A 855 -17.19 -26.17 10.05
N ALA A 856 -18.33 -26.19 9.35
CA ALA A 856 -19.14 -27.40 9.16
C ALA A 856 -18.41 -28.61 8.54
N PRO A 857 -17.33 -28.47 7.72
CA PRO A 857 -16.52 -29.60 7.27
C PRO A 857 -15.67 -30.28 8.35
N TYR A 858 -15.63 -29.74 9.57
CA TYR A 858 -14.85 -30.26 10.70
C TYR A 858 -15.80 -30.62 11.86
N ASN A 859 -15.38 -31.52 12.76
CA ASN A 859 -16.22 -32.05 13.83
C ASN A 859 -16.40 -31.05 15.01
N PHE A 860 -17.07 -29.93 14.74
CA PHE A 860 -17.37 -28.87 15.70
C PHE A 860 -18.78 -28.96 16.26
N SER A 861 -18.89 -29.06 17.58
CA SER A 861 -20.06 -28.62 18.33
C SER A 861 -19.90 -27.15 18.74
N TRP A 862 -21.04 -26.48 18.94
CA TRP A 862 -21.12 -25.06 19.23
C TRP A 862 -21.99 -24.79 20.44
N ALA A 863 -21.57 -23.87 21.31
CA ALA A 863 -22.38 -23.29 22.37
C ALA A 863 -22.39 -21.76 22.21
N VAL A 864 -23.51 -21.23 21.71
CA VAL A 864 -23.70 -19.79 21.52
C VAL A 864 -24.56 -19.25 22.66
N TYR A 865 -23.93 -18.46 23.51
CA TYR A 865 -24.54 -17.88 24.70
C TYR A 865 -25.14 -16.52 24.34
N VAL A 866 -26.47 -16.47 24.20
CA VAL A 866 -27.20 -15.23 23.89
C VAL A 866 -27.49 -14.50 25.18
N ILE A 867 -26.75 -13.42 25.41
CA ILE A 867 -26.85 -12.62 26.64
C ILE A 867 -27.77 -11.43 26.37
N VAL A 868 -28.97 -11.44 26.95
CA VAL A 868 -29.90 -10.31 26.95
C VAL A 868 -29.48 -9.36 28.07
N ALA A 869 -28.99 -8.17 27.71
CA ALA A 869 -28.65 -7.15 28.68
C ALA A 869 -29.90 -6.39 29.13
N ASP A 870 -30.00 -6.07 30.43
CA ASP A 870 -31.13 -5.37 31.09
C ASP A 870 -31.60 -4.06 30.39
N ALA A 871 -30.78 -3.46 29.50
CA ALA A 871 -31.13 -2.29 28.71
C ALA A 871 -32.10 -2.56 27.54
N SER A 872 -32.48 -3.82 27.29
CA SER A 872 -33.57 -4.21 26.38
C SER A 872 -34.92 -4.09 27.11
N GLU A 873 -35.47 -2.87 27.15
CA GLU A 873 -36.68 -2.55 27.93
C GLU A 873 -37.94 -3.34 27.53
N ASP A 874 -37.99 -3.87 26.30
CA ASP A 874 -39.10 -4.69 25.80
C ASP A 874 -38.76 -6.20 25.70
N GLY A 875 -37.55 -6.59 26.12
CA GLY A 875 -37.05 -7.96 26.07
C GLY A 875 -36.84 -8.52 24.66
N LYS A 876 -36.90 -7.70 23.60
CA LYS A 876 -36.72 -8.15 22.22
C LYS A 876 -35.27 -8.00 21.78
N CYS A 877 -34.83 -8.98 20.98
CA CYS A 877 -33.55 -8.97 20.29
C CYS A 877 -33.80 -8.99 18.78
N PRO A 878 -33.86 -7.82 18.10
CA PRO A 878 -33.92 -7.75 16.65
C PRO A 878 -32.80 -8.59 16.01
N GLY A 879 -33.12 -9.34 14.95
CA GLY A 879 -32.19 -10.26 14.30
C GLY A 879 -32.13 -11.68 14.90
N LEU A 880 -32.74 -11.93 16.08
CA LEU A 880 -32.72 -13.27 16.69
C LEU A 880 -33.40 -14.34 15.82
N GLU A 881 -34.38 -13.96 15.00
CA GLU A 881 -35.11 -14.89 14.14
C GLU A 881 -34.25 -15.40 12.98
N SER A 882 -33.50 -14.51 12.32
CA SER A 882 -32.47 -14.86 11.32
C SER A 882 -31.35 -15.75 11.89
N PHE A 883 -31.21 -15.80 13.21
CA PHE A 883 -30.26 -16.70 13.89
C PHE A 883 -30.92 -18.01 14.38
N ARG A 884 -32.26 -18.10 14.47
CA ARG A 884 -32.99 -19.36 14.74
C ARG A 884 -32.97 -20.32 13.55
N GLU A 885 -32.81 -19.79 12.33
CA GLU A 885 -32.67 -20.57 11.09
C GLU A 885 -31.41 -21.47 11.09
N LEU A 886 -30.44 -21.19 11.97
CA LEU A 886 -29.17 -21.90 12.08
C LEU A 886 -29.17 -22.99 13.16
N ARG A 887 -30.35 -23.49 13.55
CA ARG A 887 -30.53 -24.63 14.47
C ARG A 887 -30.09 -25.95 13.85
N GLN A 888 -28.79 -26.11 13.64
CA GLN A 888 -28.15 -27.38 13.30
C GLN A 888 -28.00 -28.24 14.56
N MET A 889 -27.96 -29.58 14.42
CA MET A 889 -27.93 -30.50 15.58
C MET A 889 -26.67 -30.35 16.46
N ASN A 890 -25.61 -29.76 15.92
CA ASN A 890 -24.35 -29.45 16.61
C ASN A 890 -24.33 -28.04 17.25
N VAL A 891 -25.40 -27.24 17.18
CA VAL A 891 -25.46 -25.86 17.70
C VAL A 891 -26.41 -25.73 18.88
N ARG A 892 -25.84 -25.60 20.10
CA ARG A 892 -26.59 -25.34 21.33
C ARG A 892 -26.72 -23.83 21.56
N MET A 893 -27.97 -23.38 21.71
CA MET A 893 -28.34 -21.96 21.94
C MET A 893 -28.72 -21.76 23.41
N LEU A 894 -27.93 -20.98 24.15
CA LEU A 894 -28.08 -20.80 25.60
C LEU A 894 -28.44 -19.35 25.93
N TYR A 895 -29.70 -19.12 26.28
CA TYR A 895 -30.24 -17.79 26.58
C TYR A 895 -30.04 -17.43 28.05
N ARG A 896 -29.44 -16.26 28.32
CA ARG A 896 -29.18 -15.76 29.68
C ARG A 896 -29.56 -14.28 29.76
N VAL A 897 -30.03 -13.83 30.92
CA VAL A 897 -30.33 -12.42 31.19
C VAL A 897 -29.26 -11.87 32.13
N SER A 898 -28.69 -10.71 31.82
CA SER A 898 -27.57 -10.14 32.57
C SER A 898 -27.81 -8.68 32.94
N ARG A 899 -27.54 -8.36 34.21
CA ARG A 899 -27.63 -7.00 34.75
C ARG A 899 -26.25 -6.36 34.77
N GLY A 900 -26.08 -5.23 34.09
CA GLY A 900 -24.80 -4.51 34.05
C GLY A 900 -23.70 -5.21 33.23
N ARG A 901 -22.43 -5.02 33.64
CA ARG A 901 -21.27 -5.72 33.07
C ARG A 901 -21.27 -7.19 33.50
N PHE A 902 -20.67 -8.06 32.70
CA PHE A 902 -20.56 -9.49 32.99
C PHE A 902 -19.28 -10.07 32.41
N SER A 903 -18.72 -11.08 33.09
CA SER A 903 -17.67 -11.92 32.50
C SER A 903 -18.30 -13.04 31.67
N LYS A 904 -17.79 -13.26 30.46
CA LYS A 904 -18.24 -14.34 29.56
C LYS A 904 -18.08 -15.73 30.20
N TRP A 905 -17.07 -15.85 31.08
CA TRP A 905 -16.75 -17.08 31.81
C TRP A 905 -17.85 -17.58 32.73
N VAL A 906 -18.69 -16.70 33.30
CA VAL A 906 -19.81 -17.09 34.17
C VAL A 906 -20.68 -18.12 33.46
N TYR A 907 -21.00 -17.87 32.19
CA TYR A 907 -21.83 -18.76 31.39
C TYR A 907 -21.07 -20.00 30.90
N TYR A 908 -19.80 -19.85 30.50
CA TYR A 908 -18.98 -21.01 30.09
C TYR A 908 -18.75 -22.02 31.22
N THR A 909 -18.88 -21.63 32.50
CA THR A 909 -18.78 -22.57 33.62
C THR A 909 -19.87 -23.65 33.60
N GLU A 910 -21.03 -23.35 33.00
CA GLU A 910 -22.18 -24.27 32.90
C GLU A 910 -21.88 -25.50 32.02
N ASP A 911 -21.00 -25.36 31.02
CA ASP A 911 -20.60 -26.43 30.10
C ASP A 911 -19.32 -27.18 30.52
N VAL A 912 -18.66 -26.80 31.62
CA VAL A 912 -17.35 -27.36 32.04
C VAL A 912 -17.37 -28.89 32.18
N GLU A 913 -18.52 -29.48 32.54
CA GLU A 913 -18.65 -30.93 32.60
C GLU A 913 -18.55 -31.60 31.23
N GLN A 914 -19.08 -30.95 30.19
CA GLN A 914 -19.08 -31.42 28.80
C GLN A 914 -17.74 -31.17 28.10
N PHE A 915 -16.87 -30.30 28.61
CA PHE A 915 -15.54 -30.07 28.03
C PHE A 915 -14.73 -31.37 27.91
N ALA A 916 -14.96 -32.32 28.83
CA ALA A 916 -14.35 -33.64 28.83
C ALA A 916 -14.79 -34.57 27.68
N ASN A 917 -15.83 -34.21 26.92
CA ASN A 917 -16.37 -34.99 25.80
C ASN A 917 -15.77 -34.58 24.44
N TYR A 918 -14.83 -33.63 24.43
CA TYR A 918 -14.18 -33.10 23.23
C TYR A 918 -12.66 -33.33 23.29
N ASP A 919 -11.97 -33.17 22.17
CA ASP A 919 -10.50 -33.13 22.10
C ASP A 919 -9.97 -31.71 22.28
N PHE A 920 -10.72 -30.71 21.82
CA PHE A 920 -10.38 -29.29 21.84
C PHE A 920 -11.56 -28.39 22.22
N LEU A 921 -11.27 -27.26 22.86
CA LEU A 921 -12.18 -26.18 23.20
C LEU A 921 -11.70 -24.90 22.52
N MET A 922 -12.60 -24.09 21.98
CA MET A 922 -12.26 -22.80 21.37
C MET A 922 -13.19 -21.71 21.91
N VAL A 923 -12.62 -20.70 22.55
CA VAL A 923 -13.34 -19.50 23.02
C VAL A 923 -12.95 -18.33 22.13
N PHE A 924 -13.93 -17.57 21.64
CA PHE A 924 -13.72 -16.43 20.74
C PHE A 924 -14.89 -15.43 20.81
N ASP A 925 -14.63 -14.19 20.39
CA ASP A 925 -15.62 -13.10 20.40
C ASP A 925 -16.45 -13.08 19.11
N ALA A 926 -17.74 -12.71 19.20
CA ALA A 926 -18.70 -12.81 18.10
C ALA A 926 -18.33 -11.94 16.87
N ASP A 927 -17.53 -10.88 17.06
CA ASP A 927 -17.01 -10.00 16.02
C ASP A 927 -15.76 -10.55 15.31
N MET A 928 -15.13 -11.62 15.81
CA MET A 928 -13.89 -12.20 15.27
C MET A 928 -14.04 -12.89 13.90
N GLY A 929 -15.24 -12.97 13.32
CA GLY A 929 -15.44 -13.23 11.89
C GLY A 929 -14.71 -14.46 11.34
N LEU A 930 -14.77 -15.60 12.04
CA LEU A 930 -13.97 -16.79 11.77
C LEU A 930 -14.26 -17.47 10.41
N SER A 931 -15.24 -16.98 9.65
CA SER A 931 -15.60 -17.49 8.31
C SER A 931 -14.55 -17.25 7.22
N SER A 932 -13.66 -16.26 7.40
CA SER A 932 -12.55 -15.98 6.48
C SER A 932 -11.19 -16.46 7.01
N PHE A 933 -11.19 -17.31 8.03
CA PHE A 933 -9.96 -17.91 8.55
C PHE A 933 -9.60 -19.18 7.74
N PRO A 934 -8.32 -19.41 7.38
CA PRO A 934 -7.90 -20.52 6.53
C PRO A 934 -7.86 -21.86 7.29
N TRP A 935 -9.02 -22.38 7.71
CA TRP A 935 -9.14 -23.56 8.57
C TRP A 935 -8.39 -24.80 8.07
N ALA A 936 -8.50 -25.14 6.79
CA ALA A 936 -7.81 -26.29 6.20
C ALA A 936 -6.29 -26.15 6.29
N ASP A 937 -5.77 -24.96 5.97
CA ASP A 937 -4.34 -24.67 5.99
C ASP A 937 -3.81 -24.50 7.43
N TYR A 938 -4.66 -24.08 8.37
CA TYR A 938 -4.38 -24.06 9.79
C TYR A 938 -4.23 -25.47 10.36
N PHE A 939 -5.22 -26.35 10.20
CA PHE A 939 -5.14 -27.71 10.73
C PHE A 939 -3.98 -28.49 10.09
N ARG A 940 -3.74 -28.31 8.79
CA ARG A 940 -2.55 -28.83 8.09
C ARG A 940 -1.23 -28.42 8.75
N ARG A 941 -1.12 -27.17 9.20
CA ARG A 941 0.07 -26.67 9.92
C ARG A 941 0.07 -26.98 11.42
N TYR A 942 -1.08 -27.23 12.04
CA TYR A 942 -1.18 -27.46 13.48
C TYR A 942 -0.47 -28.76 13.92
N GLU A 943 -0.52 -29.82 13.11
CA GLU A 943 0.28 -31.03 13.35
C GLU A 943 1.80 -30.75 13.21
N ASP A 944 2.20 -29.96 12.22
CA ASP A 944 3.59 -29.49 12.02
C ASP A 944 4.10 -28.63 13.18
N TYR A 945 3.26 -27.75 13.75
CA TYR A 945 3.64 -26.89 14.88
C TYR A 945 3.64 -27.66 16.21
N THR A 946 2.57 -28.40 16.53
CA THR A 946 2.47 -29.10 17.82
C THR A 946 3.49 -30.23 17.99
N SER A 947 3.97 -30.81 16.90
CA SER A 947 5.07 -31.79 16.92
C SER A 947 6.47 -31.20 17.09
N LYS A 948 6.66 -29.88 16.88
CA LYS A 948 7.98 -29.22 16.87
C LYS A 948 8.17 -28.17 17.98
N TRP A 949 7.11 -27.44 18.34
CA TRP A 949 7.19 -26.20 19.15
C TRP A 949 6.17 -26.12 20.30
N GLY A 950 5.33 -27.14 20.50
CA GLY A 950 4.25 -27.09 21.48
C GLY A 950 3.04 -26.27 21.02
N ILE A 951 2.34 -25.62 21.96
CA ILE A 951 1.11 -24.86 21.66
C ILE A 951 1.47 -23.45 21.14
N ALA A 952 1.75 -23.35 19.84
CA ALA A 952 2.02 -22.07 19.18
C ALA A 952 0.73 -21.21 19.03
N PRO A 953 0.81 -19.88 19.16
CA PRO A 953 -0.34 -18.97 19.02
C PRO A 953 -0.83 -18.84 17.58
N VAL A 954 -2.13 -18.57 17.41
CA VAL A 954 -2.78 -18.48 16.08
C VAL A 954 -3.08 -17.03 15.71
N THR A 955 -2.13 -16.34 15.10
CA THR A 955 -2.32 -14.96 14.62
C THR A 955 -2.95 -14.94 13.22
N GLY A 956 -4.26 -15.15 13.16
CA GLY A 956 -5.03 -15.01 11.92
C GLY A 956 -5.22 -13.55 11.49
N SER A 957 -5.38 -13.29 10.18
CA SER A 957 -5.77 -11.99 9.63
C SER A 957 -7.27 -11.70 9.82
N VAL A 958 -7.77 -11.96 11.02
CA VAL A 958 -9.07 -11.49 11.53
C VAL A 958 -9.01 -9.98 11.72
N ARG A 959 -10.16 -9.30 11.68
CA ARG A 959 -10.30 -7.83 11.56
C ARG A 959 -9.57 -6.99 12.63
N ASN A 960 -9.17 -7.59 13.75
CA ASN A 960 -8.41 -6.95 14.85
C ASN A 960 -7.08 -7.67 15.22
N ARG A 961 -6.61 -8.66 14.44
CA ARG A 961 -5.46 -9.55 14.75
C ARG A 961 -5.55 -10.36 16.07
N SER A 962 -6.67 -10.29 16.79
CA SER A 962 -6.86 -11.00 18.07
C SER A 962 -6.56 -12.51 17.93
N PRO A 963 -5.60 -13.07 18.69
CA PRO A 963 -5.30 -14.49 18.62
C PRO A 963 -6.40 -15.31 19.30
N PHE A 964 -6.72 -16.47 18.73
CA PHE A 964 -7.57 -17.47 19.37
C PHE A 964 -6.82 -18.80 19.48
N TYR A 965 -7.26 -19.66 20.38
CA TYR A 965 -6.54 -20.89 20.73
C TYR A 965 -7.53 -22.06 20.83
N PRO A 966 -7.37 -23.14 20.04
CA PRO A 966 -7.98 -24.42 20.37
C PRO A 966 -7.20 -25.02 21.55
N LEU A 967 -7.72 -24.80 22.75
CA LEU A 967 -7.21 -25.36 24.01
C LEU A 967 -7.52 -26.85 24.05
N LYS A 968 -6.54 -27.71 24.29
CA LYS A 968 -6.80 -29.14 24.43
C LYS A 968 -7.72 -29.42 25.63
N ALA A 969 -8.77 -30.20 25.40
CA ALA A 969 -9.68 -30.65 26.44
C ALA A 969 -9.06 -31.65 27.43
N GLU A 970 -7.93 -32.30 27.08
CA GLU A 970 -7.24 -33.30 27.92
C GLU A 970 -6.82 -32.78 29.31
N TRP A 971 -6.78 -31.45 29.49
CA TRP A 971 -6.49 -30.82 30.78
C TRP A 971 -7.71 -30.86 31.71
N TRP A 972 -8.93 -30.72 31.15
CA TRP A 972 -10.20 -30.81 31.87
C TRP A 972 -10.63 -32.25 32.18
N THR A 973 -10.11 -33.24 31.45
CA THR A 973 -10.28 -34.66 31.79
C THR A 973 -9.31 -35.15 32.88
N ARG A 974 -8.10 -34.57 32.96
CA ARG A 974 -7.07 -34.97 33.94
C ARG A 974 -7.09 -34.20 35.25
N CYS A 975 -7.56 -32.95 35.26
CA CYS A 975 -7.70 -32.19 36.50
C CYS A 975 -8.82 -32.74 37.38
N ASN A 976 -8.55 -32.97 38.68
CA ASN A 976 -9.61 -33.23 39.65
C ASN A 976 -10.51 -31.98 39.76
N ARG A 977 -11.73 -32.08 39.23
CA ARG A 977 -12.72 -31.00 39.13
C ARG A 977 -12.95 -30.27 40.47
N THR A 978 -12.89 -30.97 41.60
CA THR A 978 -13.06 -30.38 42.95
C THR A 978 -11.96 -29.40 43.35
N ARG A 979 -10.85 -29.34 42.60
CA ARG A 979 -9.72 -28.42 42.83
C ARG A 979 -9.72 -27.22 41.89
N ILE A 980 -10.65 -27.14 40.94
CA ILE A 980 -10.83 -25.97 40.08
C ILE A 980 -11.60 -24.92 40.87
N ARG A 981 -11.04 -23.71 40.99
CA ARG A 981 -11.75 -22.54 41.51
C ARG A 981 -11.79 -21.46 40.43
N PHE A 982 -12.96 -20.89 40.22
CA PHE A 982 -13.14 -19.70 39.41
C PHE A 982 -12.97 -18.48 40.31
N VAL A 983 -12.30 -17.44 39.80
CA VAL A 983 -12.11 -16.15 40.47
C VAL A 983 -12.76 -15.10 39.61
N GLU A 984 -13.68 -14.33 40.19
CA GLU A 984 -14.25 -13.16 39.54
C GLU A 984 -13.25 -12.00 39.61
N THR A 985 -13.08 -11.26 38.51
CA THR A 985 -12.08 -10.18 38.42
C THR A 985 -12.56 -9.07 37.49
N ASP A 986 -12.47 -7.83 37.96
CA ASP A 986 -12.85 -6.63 37.22
C ASP A 986 -11.85 -6.25 36.11
N LEU A 987 -10.69 -6.92 36.05
CA LEU A 987 -9.52 -6.50 35.28
C LEU A 987 -9.31 -7.24 33.94
N ILE A 988 -10.04 -8.33 33.68
CA ILE A 988 -9.74 -9.23 32.54
C ILE A 988 -11.02 -9.65 31.79
N GLU A 989 -11.43 -8.87 30.79
CA GLU A 989 -12.56 -9.23 29.90
C GLU A 989 -12.20 -10.26 28.81
N GLN A 990 -10.91 -10.42 28.46
CA GLN A 990 -10.50 -11.05 27.18
C GLN A 990 -9.48 -12.21 27.26
N TRP A 991 -8.95 -12.57 28.44
CA TRP A 991 -7.89 -13.59 28.55
C TRP A 991 -8.26 -14.77 29.46
N PHE A 992 -7.77 -15.96 29.09
CA PHE A 992 -7.81 -17.18 29.91
C PHE A 992 -6.41 -17.48 30.45
N ALA A 993 -6.29 -17.63 31.77
CA ALA A 993 -5.04 -18.04 32.42
C ALA A 993 -5.30 -19.18 33.40
N MET A 994 -5.01 -20.42 32.99
CA MET A 994 -5.09 -21.57 33.89
C MET A 994 -3.78 -21.72 34.68
N LEU A 995 -3.78 -21.15 35.88
CA LEU A 995 -2.65 -21.21 36.80
C LEU A 995 -2.63 -22.57 37.52
N THR A 996 -1.44 -23.10 37.80
CA THR A 996 -1.25 -24.36 38.54
C THR A 996 -0.16 -24.23 39.61
N GLY A 997 -0.02 -25.27 40.45
CA GLY A 997 1.06 -25.37 41.44
C GLY A 997 0.95 -24.39 42.62
N SER A 998 2.10 -24.04 43.19
CA SER A 998 2.22 -23.16 44.36
C SER A 998 1.74 -21.73 44.07
N PHE A 999 2.00 -21.18 42.88
CA PHE A 999 1.55 -19.84 42.51
C PHE A 999 0.02 -19.72 42.45
N ALA A 1000 -0.66 -20.71 41.85
CA ALA A 1000 -2.12 -20.76 41.88
C ALA A 1000 -2.66 -20.92 43.30
N THR A 1001 -1.98 -21.71 44.14
CA THR A 1001 -2.37 -21.91 45.55
C THR A 1001 -2.19 -20.63 46.38
N TRP A 1002 -1.16 -19.82 46.08
CA TRP A 1002 -0.91 -18.51 46.71
C TRP A 1002 -1.93 -17.45 46.26
N LEU A 1003 -2.28 -17.40 44.97
CA LEU A 1003 -3.27 -16.46 44.44
C LEU A 1003 -4.70 -16.76 44.93
N LEU A 1004 -4.99 -18.02 45.28
CA LEU A 1004 -6.27 -18.52 45.77
C LEU A 1004 -6.34 -18.70 47.30
N GLY A 1005 -5.46 -18.01 48.04
CA GLY A 1005 -5.20 -18.21 49.49
C GLY A 1005 -6.41 -18.03 50.40
#